data_AF-A0A416VH47-F1
#
_entry.id   AF-A0A416VH47-F1
#
_cell.length_a   1.000
_cell.length_b   1.000
_cell.length_c   1.000
_cell.angle_alpha   90.00
_cell.angle_beta   90.00
_cell.angle_gamma   90.00
#
_symmetry.space_group_name_H-M   'P 1'
#
loop_
_entity.id
_entity.type
_entity.pdbx_description
1 polymer ?
#
loop_
_entity_poly.entity_id
_entity_poly.type
_entity_poly.pdbx_seq_one_letter_code
_entity_poly.pdbx_strand_id
1 'polypeptide(L)'
;MYYLSKFIKVMRKIYFYLIATALLAVSTGLKAEDVKTFYAAVCSDIMGNIEPNGIISLKSSDLYNYQEEVNKVVSMDDLVDAAAMAEGKYYAMCKDDMMETSTKFRTIDFETGQTADLGDATALYDMTYDTSSKTMYGINNNDDGSQLYSINLANGKVTEIAKWDGIWFIGIAADGKGNLYVMADDNKLYSINLGNKQYTETIALQGDLMPYGYGHQSVEFEGNTLYWLGNNADGDAFLATINMSDGTVTNKGEGFLKTKYGYVTLTGLCFSMATGGGGTDPEPEPDYTKVSIVETWGDIMGTTDTITKREIYFYDTDNNILRRIQEGTATLTEGGKEFTWIPMSYWTYTYNDQKQLTEMFYRQYGKYDGDDMAWSDDIKGKETYKYNENGKLIEKTDESRHYVYEWEGNNIVKDTMFSAFSGDMISCAEYSDFLEGVANCPQKVVSNGAYESNIFTATYTYDNNHNKLTYIVLNSKGENKSKEEWKYNDAGQLIENTTYKVKNKEYVPVSKTVYTIDGNKTKAQTLEYSEYINADGEEIKEWSTKPTYTVTITSEFYGTTAPGNLEVTKVDGKTNTVQLAFDAPDRLSIEDPAYDIYRQGTKIGRATLDQAKGKYVYTDELVWNGTYDYFVQTVNNEEETERYNISNVVTYDIYTELPPVTNVHYVSHEIVDKNYQVTIGWDAPVTDLYIVSYNIFRGKDHKSPDVKVTEGTPLPTSAIVDFGGAEYTTSEKYDIIVETVYNIGKIKADPVEIDLANYVSINNNNLKDLIQVEGNMIFVNGEVSVEIIGTNGMIINRYANVPMIDTTALPQGIYILKVDCNREVYTMKMVKR
;
A
#
# COMPACT_ATOMS: atom_id res chain seq x y z
N MET A 1 5.87 59.79 64.97
CA MET A 1 5.53 60.67 63.83
C MET A 1 6.38 60.39 62.57
N TYR A 2 6.84 59.15 62.36
CA TYR A 2 7.68 58.75 61.19
C TYR A 2 7.02 57.65 60.32
N TYR A 3 5.82 57.17 60.71
CA TYR A 3 5.06 56.15 59.98
C TYR A 3 3.85 56.69 59.19
N LEU A 4 3.49 57.97 59.35
CA LEU A 4 2.36 58.58 58.62
C LEU A 4 2.77 59.19 57.26
N SER A 5 4.06 59.42 57.01
CA SER A 5 4.55 60.03 55.75
C SER A 5 4.82 59.01 54.64
N LYS A 6 5.05 57.73 54.96
CA LYS A 6 5.19 56.65 53.96
C LYS A 6 3.85 56.15 53.42
N PHE A 7 2.77 56.18 54.22
CA PHE A 7 1.44 55.73 53.79
C PHE A 7 0.77 56.71 52.81
N ILE A 8 1.04 58.01 52.95
CA ILE A 8 0.47 59.07 52.08
C ILE A 8 1.18 59.14 50.70
N LYS A 9 2.44 58.68 50.60
CA LYS A 9 3.17 58.60 49.31
C LYS A 9 2.74 57.42 48.44
N VAL A 10 2.26 56.32 49.03
CA VAL A 10 1.79 55.14 48.29
C VAL A 10 0.36 55.35 47.77
N MET A 11 -0.52 56.00 48.54
CA MET A 11 -1.90 56.28 48.12
C MET A 11 -2.01 57.35 47.01
N ARG A 12 -1.07 58.30 46.90
CA ARG A 12 -1.06 59.29 45.80
C ARG A 12 -0.63 58.71 44.44
N LYS A 13 0.14 57.62 44.40
CA LYS A 13 0.51 56.94 43.14
C LYS A 13 -0.63 56.08 42.59
N ILE A 14 -1.46 55.50 43.46
CA ILE A 14 -2.60 54.64 43.05
C ILE A 14 -3.79 55.49 42.59
N TYR A 15 -4.04 56.65 43.18
CA TYR A 15 -5.16 57.52 42.79
C TYR A 15 -4.91 58.34 41.50
N PHE A 16 -3.66 58.61 41.13
CA PHE A 16 -3.34 59.30 39.86
C PHE A 16 -3.33 58.37 38.65
N TYR A 17 -3.04 57.07 38.85
CA TYR A 17 -3.05 56.09 37.75
C TYR A 17 -4.45 55.64 37.32
N LEU A 18 -5.44 55.65 38.23
CA LEU A 18 -6.82 55.27 37.92
C LEU A 18 -7.67 56.39 37.28
N ILE A 19 -7.26 57.66 37.41
CA ILE A 19 -8.01 58.80 36.84
C ILE A 19 -7.43 59.25 35.49
N ALA A 20 -6.13 59.01 35.23
CA ALA A 20 -5.51 59.34 33.95
C ALA A 20 -5.89 58.35 32.82
N THR A 21 -6.17 57.09 33.13
CA THR A 21 -6.59 56.06 32.15
C THR A 21 -8.07 56.19 31.74
N ALA A 22 -8.92 56.83 32.55
CA ALA A 22 -10.33 57.02 32.23
C ALA A 22 -10.61 58.31 31.43
N LEU A 23 -9.67 59.28 31.38
CA LEU A 23 -9.90 60.58 30.72
C LEU A 23 -9.26 60.73 29.33
N LEU A 24 -8.39 59.82 28.90
CA LEU A 24 -7.88 59.79 27.50
C LEU A 24 -8.72 58.91 26.56
N ALA A 25 -9.60 58.05 27.10
CA ALA A 25 -10.47 57.18 26.30
C ALA A 25 -11.71 57.90 25.71
N VAL A 26 -11.81 59.24 25.84
CA VAL A 26 -13.00 60.02 25.47
C VAL A 26 -12.70 61.13 24.44
N SER A 27 -11.51 61.17 23.82
CA SER A 27 -11.23 62.18 22.76
C SER A 27 -10.57 61.67 21.47
N THR A 28 -10.40 60.37 21.28
CA THR A 28 -10.12 59.79 19.97
C THR A 28 -11.00 58.56 19.80
N GLY A 29 -11.76 58.48 18.71
CA GLY A 29 -12.68 57.37 18.42
C GLY A 29 -11.95 56.07 18.07
N LEU A 30 -10.95 55.67 18.84
CA LEU A 30 -10.28 54.38 18.74
C LEU A 30 -11.21 53.35 19.38
N LYS A 31 -11.84 52.53 18.52
CA LYS A 31 -12.39 51.24 18.96
C LYS A 31 -11.24 50.48 19.65
N ALA A 32 -11.55 49.73 20.69
CA ALA A 32 -10.62 48.75 21.23
C ALA A 32 -10.29 47.77 20.09
N GLU A 33 -9.18 47.99 19.38
CA GLU A 33 -8.60 46.97 18.51
C GLU A 33 -8.02 45.89 19.44
N ASP A 34 -8.28 44.63 19.14
CA ASP A 34 -7.68 43.51 19.86
C ASP A 34 -6.16 43.67 19.80
N VAL A 35 -5.52 43.79 20.96
CA VAL A 35 -4.05 43.85 21.06
C VAL A 35 -3.53 42.50 20.58
N LYS A 36 -2.95 42.48 19.37
CA LYS A 36 -2.35 41.29 18.78
C LYS A 36 -0.86 41.27 19.09
N THR A 37 -0.34 40.11 19.47
CA THR A 37 1.09 39.85 19.58
C THR A 37 1.55 39.13 18.32
N PHE A 38 2.68 39.52 17.78
CA PHE A 38 3.34 38.84 16.68
C PHE A 38 4.83 38.71 16.98
N TYR A 39 5.46 37.77 16.30
CA TYR A 39 6.86 37.40 16.48
C TYR A 39 7.57 37.52 15.15
N ALA A 40 8.82 37.95 15.19
CA ALA A 40 9.67 38.05 14.03
C ALA A 40 11.12 37.85 14.44
N ALA A 41 11.93 37.36 13.52
CA ALA A 41 13.38 37.36 13.68
C ALA A 41 13.95 38.73 13.31
N VAL A 42 14.92 39.18 14.10
CA VAL A 42 15.65 40.43 13.91
C VAL A 42 17.10 40.11 13.65
N CYS A 43 17.63 40.69 12.58
CA CYS A 43 19.00 40.54 12.13
C CYS A 43 19.57 41.90 11.69
N SER A 44 20.83 42.22 11.97
CA SER A 44 21.44 43.54 11.64
C SER A 44 22.59 43.40 10.65
N ASP A 45 22.56 44.17 9.56
CA ASP A 45 23.50 44.06 8.42
C ASP A 45 24.90 44.64 8.67
N ILE A 46 25.15 45.31 9.80
CA ILE A 46 26.42 46.00 10.04
C ILE A 46 27.28 45.25 11.06
N MET A 47 28.46 44.82 10.61
CA MET A 47 29.54 44.22 11.41
C MET A 47 29.74 44.94 12.75
N GLY A 48 29.29 44.29 13.81
CA GLY A 48 29.51 44.69 15.19
C GLY A 48 28.37 44.22 16.10
N ASN A 49 28.70 43.54 17.19
CA ASN A 49 27.79 43.06 18.23
C ASN A 49 26.71 44.10 18.61
N ILE A 50 25.52 43.99 18.03
CA ILE A 50 24.36 44.81 18.41
C ILE A 50 23.26 43.85 18.87
N GLU A 51 22.86 43.99 20.14
CA GLU A 51 21.65 43.39 20.65
C GLU A 51 20.42 44.16 20.12
N PRO A 52 19.35 43.50 19.67
CA PRO A 52 19.11 42.05 19.75
C PRO A 52 19.17 41.31 18.39
N ASN A 53 20.09 40.35 18.25
CA ASN A 53 19.92 39.20 17.33
C ASN A 53 19.02 38.14 17.98
N GLY A 54 18.04 37.63 17.25
CA GLY A 54 17.13 36.57 17.69
C GLY A 54 15.66 36.87 17.43
N ILE A 55 14.76 36.21 18.17
CA ILE A 55 13.31 36.37 18.01
C ILE A 55 12.78 37.42 18.98
N ILE A 56 12.00 38.37 18.46
CA ILE A 56 11.32 39.40 19.25
C ILE A 56 9.81 39.17 19.27
N SER A 57 9.16 39.71 20.29
CA SER A 57 7.70 39.86 20.33
C SER A 57 7.32 41.32 20.24
N LEU A 58 6.31 41.59 19.42
CA LEU A 58 5.78 42.91 19.16
C LEU A 58 4.27 42.88 19.40
N LYS A 59 3.75 43.91 20.06
CA LYS A 59 2.30 44.08 20.25
C LYS A 59 1.81 45.20 19.35
N SER A 60 0.66 45.01 18.72
CA SER A 60 0.04 46.01 17.85
C SER A 60 -0.20 47.36 18.55
N SER A 61 -0.38 47.37 19.88
CA SER A 61 -0.51 48.60 20.69
C SER A 61 0.78 49.41 20.80
N ASP A 62 1.94 48.80 20.54
CA ASP A 62 3.24 49.34 20.94
C ASP A 62 4.03 49.88 19.74
N LEU A 63 3.52 49.72 18.52
CA LEU A 63 4.25 49.98 17.26
C LEU A 63 4.45 51.46 16.89
N TYR A 64 3.79 52.38 17.59
CA TYR A 64 3.97 53.84 17.38
C TYR A 64 4.95 54.48 18.38
N ASN A 65 5.49 53.71 19.32
CA ASN A 65 6.45 54.20 20.30
C ASN A 65 7.82 53.59 20.01
N TYR A 66 8.84 54.44 19.86
CA TYR A 66 10.22 53.99 19.86
C TYR A 66 10.51 53.26 21.18
N GLN A 67 10.92 51.99 21.08
CA GLN A 67 11.36 51.22 22.23
C GLN A 67 12.88 51.11 22.20
N GLU A 68 13.55 51.61 23.24
CA GLU A 68 14.99 51.36 23.44
C GLU A 68 15.28 49.87 23.70
N GLU A 69 14.29 49.12 24.21
CA GLU A 69 14.37 47.68 24.46
C GLU A 69 13.11 47.00 23.89
N VAL A 70 13.26 46.24 22.80
CA VAL A 70 12.19 45.35 22.30
C VAL A 70 12.18 44.07 23.12
N ASN A 71 11.00 43.50 23.39
CA ASN A 71 10.87 42.25 24.14
C ASN A 71 11.49 41.08 23.37
N LYS A 72 12.76 40.81 23.65
CA LYS A 72 13.49 39.65 23.15
C LYS A 72 12.89 38.38 23.75
N VAL A 73 12.42 37.50 22.90
CA VAL A 73 11.83 36.20 23.26
C VAL A 73 12.90 35.12 23.25
N VAL A 74 13.73 35.08 22.20
CA VAL A 74 14.85 34.15 22.08
C VAL A 74 16.13 34.90 21.74
N SER A 75 17.23 34.57 22.41
CA SER A 75 18.57 35.01 22.05
C SER A 75 19.25 34.00 21.15
N MET A 76 19.75 34.46 20.01
CA MET A 76 20.47 33.62 19.06
C MET A 76 21.82 34.24 18.73
N ASP A 77 22.84 33.39 18.64
CA ASP A 77 24.15 33.76 18.11
C ASP A 77 24.10 33.79 16.57
N ASP A 78 23.26 32.93 15.98
CA ASP A 78 23.05 32.82 14.54
C ASP A 78 22.06 33.86 14.00
N LEU A 79 22.26 34.20 12.75
CA LEU A 79 21.41 35.09 11.96
C LEU A 79 20.29 34.28 11.32
N VAL A 80 19.06 34.80 11.35
CA VAL A 80 17.92 34.17 10.69
C VAL A 80 17.60 34.96 9.42
N ASP A 81 17.70 34.29 8.27
CA ASP A 81 17.46 34.89 6.96
C ASP A 81 15.98 34.82 6.54
N ALA A 82 15.37 33.66 6.81
CA ALA A 82 13.99 33.34 6.52
C ALA A 82 13.45 32.43 7.61
N ALA A 83 12.20 32.60 8.02
CA ALA A 83 11.57 31.68 8.95
C ALA A 83 10.05 31.66 8.74
N ALA A 84 9.38 30.60 9.21
CA ALA A 84 7.92 30.51 9.20
C ALA A 84 7.44 29.50 10.23
N MET A 85 6.20 29.67 10.68
CA MET A 85 5.53 28.69 11.52
C MET A 85 4.92 27.59 10.65
N ALA A 86 5.20 26.34 10.97
CA ALA A 86 4.51 25.18 10.40
C ALA A 86 4.17 24.19 11.51
N GLU A 87 2.92 23.73 11.56
CA GLU A 87 2.45 22.69 12.48
C GLU A 87 2.83 22.94 13.97
N GLY A 88 2.88 24.21 14.39
CA GLY A 88 3.20 24.60 15.77
C GLY A 88 4.69 24.73 16.09
N LYS A 89 5.58 24.51 15.12
CA LYS A 89 7.03 24.70 15.22
C LYS A 89 7.48 25.87 14.35
N TYR A 90 8.46 26.63 14.84
CA TYR A 90 9.05 27.73 14.09
C TYR A 90 10.31 27.26 13.39
N TYR A 91 10.25 27.18 12.07
CA TYR A 91 11.36 26.75 11.21
C TYR A 91 12.12 27.97 10.71
N ALA A 92 13.45 27.87 10.66
CA ALA A 92 14.32 28.99 10.32
C ALA A 92 15.53 28.56 9.49
N MET A 93 15.86 29.36 8.47
CA MET A 93 17.16 29.36 7.79
C MET A 93 18.13 30.20 8.63
N CYS A 94 19.10 29.52 9.24
CA CYS A 94 20.08 30.11 10.14
C CYS A 94 21.47 30.10 9.52
N LYS A 95 22.23 31.19 9.71
CA LYS A 95 23.65 31.32 9.33
C LYS A 95 24.48 31.74 10.52
N ASP A 96 25.71 31.26 10.62
CA ASP A 96 26.57 31.59 11.76
C ASP A 96 27.16 33.02 11.63
N ASP A 97 27.30 33.54 10.40
CA ASP A 97 27.68 34.94 10.09
C ASP A 97 27.15 35.40 8.71
N MET A 98 27.02 36.71 8.49
CA MET A 98 26.55 37.35 7.26
C MET A 98 27.40 37.00 6.03
N MET A 99 28.68 36.65 6.27
CA MET A 99 29.63 36.31 5.22
C MET A 99 29.69 34.81 4.92
N GLU A 100 28.94 33.98 5.66
CA GLU A 100 28.89 32.55 5.42
C GLU A 100 27.96 32.19 4.26
N THR A 101 28.44 31.25 3.44
CA THR A 101 27.65 30.65 2.37
C THR A 101 26.86 29.42 2.82
N SER A 102 27.20 28.86 3.98
CA SER A 102 26.48 27.74 4.59
C SER A 102 25.27 28.24 5.35
N THR A 103 24.10 27.67 5.07
CA THR A 103 22.87 27.92 5.81
C THR A 103 22.39 26.61 6.39
N LYS A 104 21.94 26.64 7.64
CA LYS A 104 21.32 25.49 8.31
C LYS A 104 19.83 25.71 8.43
N PHE A 105 19.06 24.66 8.17
CA PHE A 105 17.64 24.66 8.49
C PHE A 105 17.44 24.14 9.92
N ARG A 106 16.72 24.90 10.74
CA ARG A 106 16.55 24.62 12.17
C ARG A 106 15.10 24.80 12.61
N THR A 107 14.72 24.16 13.71
CA THR A 107 13.54 24.57 14.49
C THR A 107 13.97 25.38 15.71
N ILE A 108 13.12 26.30 16.17
CA ILE A 108 13.38 27.18 17.32
C ILE A 108 12.18 27.13 18.27
N ASP A 109 12.47 26.87 19.55
CA ASP A 109 11.50 26.94 20.63
C ASP A 109 11.50 28.35 21.26
N PHE A 110 10.34 29.01 21.30
CA PHE A 110 10.26 30.39 21.81
C PHE A 110 10.25 30.47 23.34
N GLU A 111 9.88 29.40 24.03
CA GLU A 111 9.81 29.38 25.49
C GLU A 111 11.16 29.07 26.12
N THR A 112 11.89 28.11 25.54
CA THR A 112 13.17 27.62 26.05
C THR A 112 14.37 28.24 25.34
N GLY A 113 14.17 28.78 24.13
CA GLY A 113 15.25 29.26 23.26
C GLY A 113 16.11 28.14 22.67
N GLN A 114 15.69 26.87 22.81
CA GLN A 114 16.40 25.73 22.23
C GLN A 114 16.21 25.69 20.71
N THR A 115 17.25 25.24 20.01
CA THR A 115 17.23 25.03 18.57
C THR A 115 17.58 23.59 18.23
N ALA A 116 16.96 23.02 17.19
CA ALA A 116 17.33 21.73 16.63
C ALA A 116 17.75 21.86 15.16
N ASP A 117 18.98 21.42 14.85
CA ASP A 117 19.53 21.38 13.49
C ASP A 117 18.87 20.24 12.70
N LEU A 118 18.25 20.57 11.57
CA LEU A 118 17.58 19.61 10.69
C LEU A 118 18.42 19.24 9.46
N GLY A 119 19.32 20.12 9.04
CA GLY A 119 20.24 19.85 7.94
C GLY A 119 20.83 21.10 7.32
N ASP A 120 21.75 20.92 6.38
CA ASP A 120 22.26 22.00 5.53
C ASP A 120 21.20 22.37 4.48
N ALA A 121 21.06 23.66 4.21
CA ALA A 121 20.05 24.20 3.32
C ALA A 121 20.60 25.35 2.46
N THR A 122 19.82 25.72 1.44
CA THR A 122 20.08 26.94 0.64
C THR A 122 19.47 28.14 1.35
N ALA A 123 20.19 29.27 1.37
CA ALA A 123 19.67 30.52 1.91
C ALA A 123 18.42 30.97 1.15
N LEU A 124 17.45 31.50 1.89
CA LEU A 124 16.18 32.01 1.37
C LEU A 124 15.94 33.40 1.94
N TYR A 125 15.24 34.25 1.20
CA TYR A 125 14.89 35.62 1.61
C TYR A 125 13.67 35.65 2.52
N ASP A 126 12.69 34.79 2.26
CA ASP A 126 11.48 34.64 3.07
C ASP A 126 10.89 33.24 2.84
N MET A 127 10.04 32.79 3.76
CA MET A 127 9.34 31.51 3.65
C MET A 127 7.95 31.58 4.27
N THR A 128 7.07 30.67 3.85
CA THR A 128 5.69 30.56 4.35
C THR A 128 5.22 29.10 4.30
N TYR A 129 4.24 28.75 5.10
CA TYR A 129 3.67 27.41 5.14
C TYR A 129 2.22 27.42 4.67
N ASP A 130 1.92 26.66 3.61
CA ASP A 130 0.54 26.47 3.19
C ASP A 130 -0.07 25.26 3.91
N THR A 131 -1.04 25.53 4.78
CA THR A 131 -1.72 24.49 5.56
C THR A 131 -2.56 23.54 4.70
N SER A 132 -2.97 23.93 3.49
CA SER A 132 -3.81 23.08 2.64
C SER A 132 -3.01 21.97 1.95
N SER A 133 -1.84 22.33 1.40
CA SER A 133 -0.91 21.41 0.72
C SER A 133 0.14 20.81 1.66
N LYS A 134 0.16 21.25 2.92
CA LYS A 134 1.17 20.91 3.93
C LYS A 134 2.61 21.13 3.45
N THR A 135 2.81 22.15 2.64
CA THR A 135 4.11 22.43 2.02
C THR A 135 4.64 23.78 2.51
N MET A 136 5.90 23.80 2.92
CA MET A 136 6.63 25.03 3.16
C MET A 136 7.26 25.51 1.85
N TYR A 137 7.01 26.76 1.52
CA TYR A 137 7.54 27.43 0.35
C TYR A 137 8.52 28.51 0.78
N GLY A 138 9.50 28.79 -0.07
CA GLY A 138 10.39 29.91 0.15
C GLY A 138 10.91 30.50 -1.13
N ILE A 139 11.40 31.73 -1.05
CA ILE A 139 11.90 32.49 -2.19
C ILE A 139 13.37 32.79 -2.02
N ASN A 140 14.09 32.83 -3.13
CA ASN A 140 15.43 33.39 -3.22
C ASN A 140 15.53 34.28 -4.46
N ASN A 141 16.53 35.13 -4.50
CA ASN A 141 16.85 35.96 -5.65
C ASN A 141 18.29 35.75 -6.07
N ASN A 142 18.54 35.86 -7.36
CA ASN A 142 19.88 35.99 -7.92
C ASN A 142 19.96 37.22 -8.85
N ASP A 143 21.13 37.45 -9.44
CA ASP A 143 21.38 38.59 -10.34
C ASP A 143 20.39 38.66 -11.53
N ASP A 144 19.72 37.55 -11.90
CA ASP A 144 18.83 37.46 -13.04
C ASP A 144 17.33 37.53 -12.68
N GLY A 145 16.94 37.29 -11.42
CA GLY A 145 15.54 37.31 -10.98
C GLY A 145 15.25 36.42 -9.77
N SER A 146 13.98 36.03 -9.59
CA SER A 146 13.50 35.27 -8.43
C SER A 146 13.30 33.79 -8.71
N GLN A 147 13.53 32.99 -7.67
CA GLN A 147 13.22 31.56 -7.63
C GLN A 147 12.23 31.26 -6.50
N LEU A 148 11.33 30.31 -6.76
CA LEU A 148 10.45 29.71 -5.77
C LEU A 148 10.91 28.29 -5.48
N TYR A 149 10.93 27.92 -4.20
CA TYR A 149 11.33 26.62 -3.72
C TYR A 149 10.25 25.98 -2.84
N SER A 150 10.24 24.66 -2.78
CA SER A 150 9.64 23.87 -1.69
C SER A 150 10.73 23.44 -0.71
N ILE A 151 10.39 23.40 0.57
CA ILE A 151 11.29 23.02 1.67
C ILE A 151 10.76 21.76 2.34
N ASN A 152 11.62 20.75 2.48
CA ASN A 152 11.31 19.58 3.29
C ASN A 152 11.53 19.90 4.77
N LEU A 153 10.45 19.84 5.58
CA LEU A 153 10.47 20.20 6.99
C LEU A 153 11.30 19.25 7.88
N ALA A 154 11.61 18.04 7.41
CA ALA A 154 12.35 17.07 8.21
C ALA A 154 13.87 17.28 8.12
N ASN A 155 14.38 17.72 6.96
CA ASN A 155 15.81 17.77 6.68
C ASN A 155 16.31 19.08 6.06
N GLY A 156 15.42 20.03 5.79
CA GLY A 156 15.78 21.33 5.20
C GLY A 156 16.12 21.30 3.71
N LYS A 157 15.94 20.16 3.01
CA LYS A 157 16.22 20.06 1.57
C LYS A 157 15.32 21.04 0.80
N VAL A 158 15.97 21.98 0.12
CA VAL A 158 15.34 23.00 -0.72
C VAL A 158 15.29 22.50 -2.17
N THR A 159 14.11 22.51 -2.80
CA THR A 159 13.90 22.05 -4.20
C THR A 159 13.24 23.15 -5.03
N GLU A 160 13.85 23.51 -6.15
CA GLU A 160 13.33 24.57 -7.04
C GLU A 160 12.02 24.15 -7.70
N ILE A 161 11.04 25.06 -7.71
CA ILE A 161 9.72 24.89 -8.34
C ILE A 161 9.63 25.71 -9.62
N ALA A 162 10.05 26.98 -9.55
CA ALA A 162 9.94 27.94 -10.63
C ALA A 162 11.03 29.02 -10.53
N LYS A 163 11.35 29.63 -11.67
CA LYS A 163 12.25 30.76 -11.80
C LYS A 163 11.62 31.80 -12.74
N TRP A 164 11.78 33.07 -12.41
CA TRP A 164 11.32 34.20 -13.22
C TRP A 164 12.42 35.24 -13.37
N ASP A 165 12.75 35.59 -14.61
CA ASP A 165 13.76 36.61 -14.90
C ASP A 165 13.16 38.02 -14.80
N GLY A 166 13.95 38.99 -14.30
CA GLY A 166 13.61 40.41 -14.32
C GLY A 166 12.58 40.89 -13.29
N ILE A 167 12.27 40.07 -12.28
CA ILE A 167 11.45 40.45 -11.12
C ILE A 167 12.12 39.95 -9.85
N TRP A 168 12.07 40.73 -8.77
CA TRP A 168 12.64 40.39 -7.46
C TRP A 168 11.54 40.32 -6.40
N PHE A 169 11.31 39.14 -5.86
CA PHE A 169 10.38 38.89 -4.77
C PHE A 169 11.07 39.12 -3.43
N ILE A 170 10.40 39.89 -2.57
CA ILE A 170 10.94 40.36 -1.29
C ILE A 170 10.19 39.80 -0.09
N GLY A 171 9.07 39.11 -0.30
CA GLY A 171 8.35 38.35 0.72
C GLY A 171 7.35 37.38 0.11
N ILE A 172 6.99 36.30 0.82
CA ILE A 172 6.05 35.27 0.38
C ILE A 172 5.07 34.88 1.49
N ALA A 173 3.78 34.75 1.16
CA ALA A 173 2.73 34.34 2.09
C ALA A 173 1.78 33.32 1.45
N ALA A 174 1.28 32.37 2.25
CA ALA A 174 0.25 31.43 1.87
C ALA A 174 -1.09 31.78 2.54
N ASP A 175 -2.19 31.70 1.82
CA ASP A 175 -3.53 31.97 2.39
C ASP A 175 -4.13 30.77 3.17
N GLY A 176 -3.37 29.68 3.28
CA GLY A 176 -3.79 28.42 3.88
C GLY A 176 -4.83 27.64 3.07
N LYS A 177 -5.13 28.06 1.84
CA LYS A 177 -6.08 27.43 0.90
C LYS A 177 -5.42 27.04 -0.43
N GLY A 178 -4.09 27.01 -0.47
CA GLY A 178 -3.32 26.59 -1.64
C GLY A 178 -2.92 27.74 -2.57
N ASN A 179 -3.18 29.00 -2.20
CA ASN A 179 -2.73 30.15 -2.99
C ASN A 179 -1.50 30.79 -2.35
N LEU A 180 -0.50 31.09 -3.18
CA LEU A 180 0.70 31.79 -2.79
C LEU A 180 0.69 33.22 -3.31
N TYR A 181 1.12 34.13 -2.45
CA TYR A 181 1.23 35.55 -2.72
C TYR A 181 2.66 36.00 -2.48
N VAL A 182 3.20 36.82 -3.37
CA VAL A 182 4.54 37.38 -3.25
C VAL A 182 4.50 38.90 -3.36
N MET A 183 5.21 39.56 -2.47
CA MET A 183 5.51 40.98 -2.60
C MET A 183 6.78 41.11 -3.45
N ALA A 184 6.80 42.06 -4.38
CA ALA A 184 7.97 42.33 -5.23
C ALA A 184 8.58 43.71 -4.97
N ASP A 185 9.81 43.90 -5.43
CA ASP A 185 10.60 45.13 -5.34
C ASP A 185 9.99 46.33 -6.10
N ASP A 186 9.08 46.06 -7.03
CA ASP A 186 8.25 47.05 -7.72
C ASP A 186 7.03 47.53 -6.91
N ASN A 187 6.93 47.11 -5.64
CA ASN A 187 5.85 47.41 -4.70
C ASN A 187 4.48 46.90 -5.12
N LYS A 188 4.44 45.76 -5.81
CA LYS A 188 3.20 45.08 -6.17
C LYS A 188 3.07 43.72 -5.51
N LEU A 189 1.81 43.35 -5.30
CA LEU A 189 1.43 42.05 -4.79
C LEU A 189 1.01 41.15 -5.95
N TYR A 190 1.71 40.03 -6.10
CA TYR A 190 1.44 39.05 -7.14
C TYR A 190 0.92 37.75 -6.51
N SER A 191 0.03 37.06 -7.22
CA SER A 191 -0.34 35.68 -6.92
C SER A 191 0.45 34.75 -7.84
N ILE A 192 0.92 33.64 -7.30
CA ILE A 192 1.61 32.60 -8.08
C ILE A 192 0.63 31.50 -8.45
N ASN A 193 0.56 31.19 -9.74
CA ASN A 193 -0.08 29.97 -10.22
C ASN A 193 0.98 28.88 -10.35
N LEU A 194 0.92 27.88 -9.46
CA LEU A 194 1.89 26.78 -9.42
C LEU A 194 1.80 25.85 -10.63
N GLY A 195 0.62 25.68 -11.24
CA GLY A 195 0.40 24.76 -12.36
C GLY A 195 1.06 25.20 -13.66
N ASN A 196 1.04 26.50 -13.95
CA ASN A 196 1.68 27.06 -15.15
C ASN A 196 2.93 27.91 -14.85
N LYS A 197 3.31 28.02 -13.57
CA LYS A 197 4.49 28.77 -13.11
C LYS A 197 4.47 30.23 -13.57
N GLN A 198 3.31 30.88 -13.50
CA GLN A 198 3.16 32.31 -13.82
C GLN A 198 2.80 33.10 -12.57
N TYR A 199 3.25 34.35 -12.51
CA TYR A 199 2.80 35.32 -11.52
C TYR A 199 1.80 36.30 -12.16
N THR A 200 0.84 36.79 -11.39
CA THR A 200 -0.17 37.75 -11.87
C THR A 200 -0.43 38.79 -10.81
N GLU A 201 -0.43 40.08 -11.19
CA GLU A 201 -0.73 41.18 -10.26
C GLU A 201 -2.14 40.97 -9.70
N THR A 202 -2.25 40.90 -8.38
CA THR A 202 -3.50 40.56 -7.70
C THR A 202 -4.42 41.77 -7.61
N ILE A 203 -3.90 42.85 -7.05
CA ILE A 203 -4.61 44.08 -6.78
C ILE A 203 -3.63 45.25 -6.72
N ALA A 204 -4.05 46.41 -7.19
CA ALA A 204 -3.26 47.63 -7.07
C ALA A 204 -3.23 48.08 -5.60
N LEU A 205 -2.03 48.18 -5.02
CA LEU A 205 -1.84 48.64 -3.65
C LEU A 205 -2.11 50.16 -3.54
N GLN A 206 -2.84 50.56 -2.50
CA GLN A 206 -3.26 51.95 -2.24
C GLN A 206 -2.77 52.40 -0.86
N GLY A 207 -1.80 53.31 -0.82
CA GLY A 207 -1.27 53.89 0.42
C GLY A 207 0.08 54.58 0.22
N ASP A 208 0.50 55.37 1.20
CA ASP A 208 1.74 56.18 1.14
C ASP A 208 2.99 55.45 1.70
N LEU A 209 2.90 54.12 1.91
CA LEU A 209 4.01 53.33 2.46
C LEU A 209 4.97 52.93 1.34
N MET A 210 6.18 53.51 1.32
CA MET A 210 7.24 53.16 0.35
C MET A 210 8.32 52.31 1.04
N PRO A 211 8.30 50.97 0.84
CA PRO A 211 9.32 50.11 1.41
C PRO A 211 10.67 50.31 0.70
N TYR A 212 11.74 49.89 1.36
CA TYR A 212 13.05 49.78 0.74
C TYR A 212 13.11 48.52 -0.14
N GLY A 213 13.26 48.69 -1.45
CA GLY A 213 13.18 47.58 -2.43
C GLY A 213 14.32 46.55 -2.39
N TYR A 214 15.30 46.67 -1.48
CA TYR A 214 16.51 45.84 -1.43
C TYR A 214 16.78 45.16 -0.08
N GLY A 215 15.81 45.09 0.85
CA GLY A 215 15.96 44.40 2.15
C GLY A 215 15.10 43.14 2.25
N HIS A 216 15.46 42.16 3.10
CA HIS A 216 14.54 41.03 3.34
C HIS A 216 13.32 41.56 4.11
N GLN A 217 12.15 41.15 3.65
CA GLN A 217 10.86 41.49 4.24
C GLN A 217 10.10 40.20 4.46
N SER A 218 9.09 40.25 5.31
CA SER A 218 8.23 39.09 5.55
C SER A 218 6.78 39.49 5.44
N VAL A 219 6.01 38.67 4.75
CA VAL A 219 4.57 38.81 4.62
C VAL A 219 3.91 37.54 5.12
N GLU A 220 2.83 37.67 5.88
CA GLU A 220 2.15 36.50 6.44
C GLU A 220 0.64 36.76 6.58
N PHE A 221 -0.15 35.72 6.33
CA PHE A 221 -1.59 35.78 6.53
C PHE A 221 -1.96 35.50 7.98
N GLU A 222 -2.91 36.28 8.48
CA GLU A 222 -3.66 35.97 9.70
C GLU A 222 -5.15 36.10 9.38
N GLY A 223 -5.80 34.96 9.16
CA GLY A 223 -7.13 34.89 8.59
C GLY A 223 -7.16 35.47 7.16
N ASN A 224 -7.98 36.50 6.94
CA ASN A 224 -8.13 37.14 5.62
C ASN A 224 -7.29 38.42 5.44
N THR A 225 -6.43 38.74 6.42
CA THR A 225 -5.59 39.95 6.37
C THR A 225 -4.15 39.54 6.11
N LEU A 226 -3.54 40.15 5.10
CA LEU A 226 -2.12 39.99 4.83
C LEU A 226 -1.35 41.04 5.63
N TYR A 227 -0.42 40.61 6.46
CA TYR A 227 0.47 41.48 7.20
C TYR A 227 1.80 41.57 6.48
N TRP A 228 2.44 42.72 6.59
CA TRP A 228 3.68 43.03 5.92
C TRP A 228 4.63 43.71 6.87
N LEU A 229 5.75 43.05 7.15
CA LEU A 229 6.82 43.49 8.01
C LEU A 229 8.06 43.76 7.15
N GLY A 230 8.67 44.93 7.34
CA GLY A 230 9.85 45.30 6.57
C GLY A 230 10.42 46.65 7.02
N ASN A 231 11.22 47.27 6.15
CA ASN A 231 11.83 48.57 6.39
C ASN A 231 11.41 49.56 5.31
N ASN A 232 11.16 50.80 5.72
CA ASN A 232 10.93 51.89 4.78
C ASN A 232 12.24 52.40 4.18
N ALA A 233 12.14 53.33 3.23
CA ALA A 233 13.32 53.91 2.57
C ALA A 233 14.33 54.60 3.51
N ASP A 234 13.91 54.99 4.72
CA ASP A 234 14.76 55.59 5.75
C ASP A 234 15.42 54.54 6.67
N GLY A 235 15.16 53.25 6.42
CA GLY A 235 15.66 52.12 7.21
C GLY A 235 14.84 51.83 8.47
N ASP A 236 13.76 52.57 8.72
CA ASP A 236 12.90 52.38 9.89
C ASP A 236 11.98 51.17 9.67
N ALA A 237 11.91 50.29 10.67
CA ALA A 237 11.02 49.13 10.66
C ALA A 237 9.55 49.58 10.63
N PHE A 238 8.73 48.92 9.82
CA PHE A 238 7.29 49.11 9.76
C PHE A 238 6.54 47.79 9.86
N LEU A 239 5.29 47.87 10.33
CA LEU A 239 4.28 46.84 10.10
C LEU A 239 3.10 47.48 9.37
N ALA A 240 2.67 46.88 8.28
CA ALA A 240 1.46 47.26 7.55
C ALA A 240 0.51 46.07 7.40
N THR A 241 -0.76 46.37 7.16
CA THR A 241 -1.75 45.38 6.72
C THR A 241 -2.22 45.72 5.32
N ILE A 242 -2.39 44.71 4.48
CA ILE A 242 -2.94 44.82 3.14
C ILE A 242 -4.33 44.20 3.16
N ASN A 243 -5.34 44.99 2.79
CA ASN A 243 -6.69 44.48 2.57
C ASN A 243 -6.78 43.86 1.18
N MET A 244 -6.87 42.53 1.13
CA MET A 244 -6.91 41.76 -0.13
C MET A 244 -8.16 42.04 -1.00
N SER A 245 -9.18 42.72 -0.48
CA SER A 245 -10.40 43.03 -1.23
C SER A 245 -10.33 44.34 -2.03
N ASP A 246 -9.51 45.31 -1.61
CA ASP A 246 -9.44 46.64 -2.24
C ASP A 246 -8.01 47.18 -2.41
N GLY A 247 -6.99 46.47 -1.92
CA GLY A 247 -5.58 46.83 -2.02
C GLY A 247 -5.15 47.90 -1.02
N THR A 248 -6.01 48.30 -0.09
CA THR A 248 -5.67 49.34 0.89
C THR A 248 -4.53 48.87 1.79
N VAL A 249 -3.43 49.62 1.80
CA VAL A 249 -2.29 49.43 2.69
C VAL A 249 -2.47 50.34 3.90
N THR A 250 -2.63 49.74 5.07
CA THR A 250 -2.75 50.47 6.34
C THR A 250 -1.50 50.26 7.17
N ASN A 251 -0.71 51.32 7.36
CA ASN A 251 0.40 51.30 8.29
C ASN A 251 -0.12 51.11 9.73
N LYS A 252 0.37 50.07 10.42
CA LYS A 252 0.05 49.72 11.81
C LYS A 252 1.07 50.24 12.81
N GLY A 253 2.23 50.71 12.34
CA GLY A 253 3.25 51.42 13.09
C GLY A 253 4.60 51.42 12.38
N GLU A 254 5.39 52.45 12.66
CA GLU A 254 6.69 52.72 12.05
C GLU A 254 7.68 53.19 13.13
N GLY A 255 8.97 52.85 12.97
CA GLY A 255 10.05 53.36 13.82
C GLY A 255 10.11 52.75 15.22
N PHE A 256 9.45 51.61 15.45
CA PHE A 256 9.51 50.86 16.71
C PHE A 256 10.87 50.17 16.92
N LEU A 257 11.63 49.95 15.84
CA LEU A 257 13.03 49.55 15.84
C LEU A 257 13.82 50.57 15.03
N LYS A 258 14.72 51.30 15.70
CA LYS A 258 15.68 52.21 15.08
C LYS A 258 17.04 51.89 15.65
N THR A 259 17.94 51.32 14.86
CA THR A 259 19.30 51.11 15.36
C THR A 259 20.08 52.41 15.29
N LYS A 260 21.01 52.55 16.22
CA LYS A 260 21.98 53.65 16.23
C LYS A 260 23.02 53.51 15.11
N TYR A 261 23.04 52.40 14.37
CA TYR A 261 24.17 51.98 13.53
C TYR A 261 23.87 51.24 12.22
N GLY A 262 22.64 51.13 11.68
CA GLY A 262 22.43 50.52 10.35
C GLY A 262 21.05 49.89 10.07
N TYR A 263 20.92 49.25 8.90
CA TYR A 263 19.71 48.53 8.47
C TYR A 263 19.50 47.25 9.29
N VAL A 264 18.25 46.98 9.65
CA VAL A 264 17.81 45.76 10.33
C VAL A 264 16.91 44.99 9.39
N THR A 265 17.23 43.72 9.19
CA THR A 265 16.43 42.77 8.45
C THR A 265 15.39 42.13 9.38
N LEU A 266 14.13 42.13 8.94
CA LEU A 266 13.00 41.59 9.66
C LEU A 266 12.38 40.45 8.85
N THR A 267 12.44 39.25 9.40
CA THR A 267 12.00 38.04 8.70
C THR A 267 11.20 37.11 9.60
N GLY A 268 10.51 36.15 8.99
CA GLY A 268 9.71 35.13 9.66
C GLY A 268 8.62 35.66 10.56
N LEU A 269 7.80 36.55 10.02
CA LEU A 269 6.62 37.02 10.73
C LEU A 269 5.69 35.84 11.07
N CYS A 270 5.29 35.72 12.34
CA CYS A 270 4.25 34.77 12.75
C CYS A 270 3.41 35.31 13.92
N PHE A 271 2.24 34.69 14.15
CA PHE A 271 1.22 35.16 15.09
C PHE A 271 1.03 34.24 16.31
N SER A 272 1.76 33.14 16.39
CA SER A 272 1.68 32.15 17.46
C SER A 272 3.03 31.94 18.14
N MET A 273 3.00 31.57 19.42
CA MET A 273 4.20 31.10 20.13
C MET A 273 4.55 29.70 19.63
N ALA A 274 5.79 29.48 19.21
CA ALA A 274 6.32 28.14 18.98
C ALA A 274 6.75 27.50 20.31
N THR A 275 6.19 26.33 20.60
CA THR A 275 6.55 25.50 21.76
C THR A 275 6.83 24.08 21.25
N GLY A 276 7.95 23.48 21.62
CA GLY A 276 8.40 22.16 21.16
C GLY A 276 9.56 22.16 20.15
N GLY A 277 10.35 23.25 20.06
CA GLY A 277 11.51 23.37 19.14
C GLY A 277 12.85 22.89 19.73
N GLY A 278 12.81 22.22 20.89
CA GLY A 278 13.99 21.75 21.61
C GLY A 278 13.98 20.25 21.80
N GLY A 279 14.72 19.55 20.94
CA GLY A 279 14.98 18.11 21.05
C GLY A 279 16.17 17.73 20.19
N THR A 280 17.11 16.97 20.74
CA THR A 280 18.05 16.19 19.93
C THR A 280 17.29 14.99 19.37
N ASP A 281 16.46 15.26 18.39
CA ASP A 281 16.21 14.41 17.25
C ASP A 281 15.24 15.17 16.34
N PRO A 282 15.52 15.28 15.03
CA PRO A 282 14.47 15.65 14.09
C PRO A 282 13.28 14.75 14.38
N GLU A 283 12.06 15.33 14.34
CA GLU A 283 10.87 14.52 14.16
C GLU A 283 11.21 13.55 13.02
N PRO A 284 11.17 12.22 13.27
CA PRO A 284 11.71 11.25 12.33
C PRO A 284 11.08 11.56 10.99
N GLU A 285 11.91 11.62 9.93
CA GLU A 285 11.40 11.81 8.58
C GLU A 285 10.14 10.94 8.42
N PRO A 286 9.09 11.41 7.71
CA PRO A 286 8.17 10.46 7.13
C PRO A 286 9.07 9.53 6.31
N ASP A 287 9.25 8.30 6.79
CA ASP A 287 10.13 7.36 6.12
C ASP A 287 9.46 7.02 4.78
N TYR A 288 9.78 7.78 3.74
CA TYR A 288 9.34 7.56 2.37
C TYR A 288 10.01 6.29 1.82
N THR A 289 11.09 5.82 2.46
CA THR A 289 11.76 4.59 2.09
C THR A 289 10.96 3.41 2.61
N LYS A 290 10.18 2.78 1.73
CA LYS A 290 9.43 1.56 2.06
C LYS A 290 10.05 0.36 1.38
N VAL A 291 9.81 -0.81 1.97
CA VAL A 291 10.13 -2.09 1.34
C VAL A 291 9.29 -2.21 0.07
N SER A 292 9.93 -2.24 -1.10
CA SER A 292 9.25 -2.42 -2.38
C SER A 292 9.21 -3.89 -2.77
N ILE A 293 10.32 -4.60 -2.58
CA ILE A 293 10.47 -6.02 -2.95
C ILE A 293 11.25 -6.77 -1.87
N VAL A 294 10.84 -8.02 -1.60
CA VAL A 294 11.65 -8.99 -0.86
C VAL A 294 11.89 -10.20 -1.74
N GLU A 295 13.15 -10.47 -2.07
CA GLU A 295 13.57 -11.63 -2.85
C GLU A 295 14.09 -12.72 -1.92
N THR A 296 13.63 -13.95 -2.11
CA THR A 296 14.24 -15.15 -1.50
C THR A 296 15.15 -15.80 -2.53
N TRP A 297 16.40 -15.97 -2.15
CA TRP A 297 17.44 -16.60 -2.96
C TRP A 297 17.74 -18.00 -2.45
N GLY A 298 17.96 -18.92 -3.38
CA GLY A 298 18.21 -20.34 -3.10
C GLY A 298 16.95 -21.15 -2.84
N ASP A 299 17.12 -22.47 -2.80
CA ASP A 299 16.07 -23.45 -2.54
C ASP A 299 16.28 -24.18 -1.21
N ILE A 300 15.27 -24.93 -0.75
CA ILE A 300 15.35 -25.69 0.50
C ILE A 300 16.44 -26.78 0.51
N MET A 301 16.95 -27.13 -0.68
CA MET A 301 17.98 -28.14 -0.88
C MET A 301 19.40 -27.53 -0.95
N GLY A 302 19.52 -26.20 -1.00
CA GLY A 302 20.81 -25.48 -1.11
C GLY A 302 21.51 -25.65 -2.44
N THR A 303 20.76 -25.92 -3.52
CA THR A 303 21.35 -26.31 -4.81
C THR A 303 21.37 -25.20 -5.87
N THR A 304 20.75 -24.05 -5.61
CA THR A 304 20.61 -22.97 -6.59
C THR A 304 21.03 -21.61 -6.01
N ASP A 305 21.71 -20.78 -6.82
CA ASP A 305 22.07 -19.39 -6.49
C ASP A 305 21.12 -18.39 -7.19
N THR A 306 19.84 -18.75 -7.34
CA THR A 306 18.84 -17.96 -8.07
C THR A 306 17.69 -17.54 -7.16
N ILE A 307 16.95 -16.49 -7.56
CA ILE A 307 15.72 -16.09 -6.87
C ILE A 307 14.66 -17.19 -7.03
N THR A 308 14.13 -17.67 -5.92
CA THR A 308 13.05 -18.68 -5.90
C THR A 308 11.69 -18.09 -5.58
N LYS A 309 11.66 -16.95 -4.87
CA LYS A 309 10.44 -16.20 -4.56
C LYS A 309 10.69 -14.71 -4.57
N ARG A 310 9.66 -13.94 -4.91
CA ARG A 310 9.63 -12.50 -4.71
C ARG A 310 8.30 -12.06 -4.11
N GLU A 311 8.36 -11.15 -3.16
CA GLU A 311 7.21 -10.44 -2.61
C GLU A 311 7.27 -8.99 -3.06
N ILE A 312 6.18 -8.48 -3.59
CA ILE A 312 6.07 -7.11 -4.10
C ILE A 312 4.99 -6.39 -3.30
N TYR A 313 5.33 -5.20 -2.81
CA TYR A 313 4.50 -4.37 -1.94
C TYR A 313 4.00 -3.14 -2.71
N PHE A 314 2.71 -2.84 -2.58
CA PHE A 314 2.05 -1.73 -3.27
C PHE A 314 1.42 -0.77 -2.27
N TYR A 315 1.75 0.52 -2.39
CA TYR A 315 1.42 1.56 -1.42
C TYR A 315 0.48 2.61 -2.01
N ASP A 316 -0.49 3.08 -1.22
CA ASP A 316 -1.36 4.22 -1.58
C ASP A 316 -0.65 5.57 -1.47
N THR A 317 -1.35 6.66 -1.76
CA THR A 317 -0.86 8.05 -1.64
C THR A 317 -0.43 8.43 -0.22
N ASP A 318 -0.90 7.73 0.80
CA ASP A 318 -0.59 7.99 2.21
C ASP A 318 0.55 7.06 2.70
N ASN A 319 1.20 6.32 1.80
CA ASN A 319 2.23 5.32 2.09
C ASN A 319 1.75 4.13 2.95
N ASN A 320 0.45 3.84 2.95
CA ASN A 320 -0.09 2.61 3.51
C ASN A 320 0.00 1.47 2.49
N ILE A 321 0.36 0.27 2.93
CA ILE A 321 0.34 -0.93 2.08
C ILE A 321 -1.11 -1.23 1.72
N LEU A 322 -1.49 -1.18 0.44
CA LEU A 322 -2.83 -1.59 -0.02
C LEU A 322 -2.88 -3.04 -0.46
N ARG A 323 -1.82 -3.50 -1.14
CA ARG A 323 -1.74 -4.84 -1.72
C ARG A 323 -0.32 -5.39 -1.58
N ARG A 324 -0.23 -6.71 -1.55
CA ARG A 324 1.04 -7.44 -1.69
C ARG A 324 0.80 -8.66 -2.57
N ILE A 325 1.75 -8.99 -3.43
CA ILE A 325 1.75 -10.27 -4.15
C ILE A 325 3.04 -11.02 -3.84
N GLN A 326 2.93 -12.34 -3.69
CA GLN A 326 4.07 -13.26 -3.67
C GLN A 326 4.03 -14.09 -4.95
N GLU A 327 5.17 -14.18 -5.62
CA GLU A 327 5.35 -14.95 -6.84
C GLU A 327 6.53 -15.91 -6.66
N GLY A 328 6.42 -17.10 -7.24
CA GLY A 328 7.45 -18.13 -7.24
C GLY A 328 7.91 -18.46 -8.65
N THR A 329 9.09 -19.07 -8.75
CA THR A 329 9.60 -19.59 -10.03
C THR A 329 9.06 -21.00 -10.30
N ALA A 330 8.50 -21.22 -11.48
CA ALA A 330 7.78 -22.46 -11.76
C ALA A 330 8.56 -23.55 -12.51
N THR A 331 9.63 -23.20 -13.24
CA THR A 331 10.41 -24.21 -13.99
C THR A 331 11.86 -23.77 -14.22
N LEU A 332 12.80 -24.67 -13.96
CA LEU A 332 14.12 -24.69 -14.60
C LEU A 332 13.95 -25.51 -15.90
N THR A 333 13.90 -24.88 -17.07
CA THR A 333 14.12 -25.65 -18.31
C THR A 333 15.54 -26.21 -18.31
N GLU A 334 15.71 -27.43 -18.79
CA GLU A 334 17.03 -28.03 -19.03
C GLU A 334 17.80 -27.11 -19.99
N GLY A 335 18.75 -26.32 -19.46
CA GLY A 335 19.39 -25.21 -20.17
C GLY A 335 19.35 -23.85 -19.45
N GLY A 336 18.58 -23.72 -18.36
CA GLY A 336 18.77 -22.75 -17.29
C GLY A 336 18.55 -21.27 -17.61
N LYS A 337 17.64 -20.88 -18.52
CA LYS A 337 17.56 -19.47 -18.96
C LYS A 337 16.19 -18.78 -19.00
N GLU A 338 15.06 -19.45 -18.79
CA GLU A 338 13.77 -18.74 -18.71
C GLU A 338 12.97 -19.17 -17.49
N PHE A 339 12.88 -18.25 -16.52
CA PHE A 339 11.98 -18.37 -15.38
C PHE A 339 10.66 -17.67 -15.71
N THR A 340 9.54 -18.39 -15.59
CA THR A 340 8.22 -17.74 -15.54
C THR A 340 7.83 -17.56 -14.07
N TRP A 341 7.50 -16.32 -13.71
CA TRP A 341 6.94 -15.99 -12.41
C TRP A 341 5.48 -16.42 -12.36
N ILE A 342 5.13 -17.26 -11.40
CA ILE A 342 3.75 -17.68 -11.16
C ILE A 342 3.29 -17.08 -9.83
N PRO A 343 2.11 -16.44 -9.78
CA PRO A 343 1.51 -15.98 -8.53
C PRO A 343 1.37 -17.13 -7.53
N MET A 344 1.50 -16.81 -6.24
CA MET A 344 1.31 -17.77 -5.15
C MET A 344 0.28 -17.28 -4.15
N SER A 345 0.34 -16.01 -3.78
CA SER A 345 -0.55 -15.42 -2.78
C SER A 345 -0.72 -13.92 -3.03
N TYR A 346 -1.93 -13.41 -2.81
CA TYR A 346 -2.29 -12.01 -3.00
C TYR A 346 -3.01 -11.48 -1.77
N TRP A 347 -2.40 -10.50 -1.10
CA TRP A 347 -2.89 -9.91 0.13
C TRP A 347 -3.64 -8.61 -0.13
N THR A 348 -4.71 -8.42 0.63
CA THR A 348 -5.51 -7.20 0.70
C THR A 348 -5.40 -6.62 2.10
N TYR A 349 -5.23 -5.31 2.17
CA TYR A 349 -5.17 -4.53 3.41
C TYR A 349 -6.25 -3.45 3.37
N THR A 350 -7.02 -3.33 4.46
CA THR A 350 -8.17 -2.42 4.56
C THR A 350 -7.97 -1.47 5.72
N TYR A 351 -8.23 -0.18 5.51
CA TYR A 351 -8.02 0.87 6.49
C TYR A 351 -9.33 1.57 6.83
N ASN A 352 -9.45 2.12 8.04
CA ASN A 352 -10.54 3.02 8.40
C ASN A 352 -10.28 4.44 7.87
N ASP A 353 -11.23 5.36 8.11
CA ASP A 353 -11.13 6.76 7.69
C ASP A 353 -9.93 7.48 8.33
N GLN A 354 -9.47 7.02 9.50
CA GLN A 354 -8.27 7.50 10.19
C GLN A 354 -6.97 6.87 9.66
N LYS A 355 -7.03 6.12 8.56
CA LYS A 355 -5.88 5.45 7.92
C LYS A 355 -5.20 4.40 8.80
N GLN A 356 -5.96 3.79 9.71
CA GLN A 356 -5.49 2.70 10.56
C GLN A 356 -5.91 1.37 9.95
N LEU A 357 -4.97 0.40 9.90
CA LEU A 357 -5.23 -0.93 9.35
C LEU A 357 -6.30 -1.64 10.18
N THR A 358 -7.42 -2.03 9.58
CA THR A 358 -8.53 -2.71 10.28
C THR A 358 -8.58 -4.19 9.97
N GLU A 359 -8.16 -4.59 8.77
CA GLU A 359 -8.23 -5.96 8.30
C GLU A 359 -7.14 -6.24 7.27
N MET A 360 -6.58 -7.44 7.31
CA MET A 360 -5.83 -8.01 6.19
C MET A 360 -6.26 -9.46 5.94
N PHE A 361 -6.17 -9.92 4.70
CA PHE A 361 -6.33 -11.33 4.32
C PHE A 361 -5.60 -11.62 3.00
N TYR A 362 -5.48 -12.88 2.62
CA TYR A 362 -4.96 -13.25 1.30
C TYR A 362 -5.75 -14.35 0.60
N ARG A 363 -5.63 -14.41 -0.72
CA ARG A 363 -6.05 -15.55 -1.54
C ARG A 363 -4.83 -16.31 -2.04
N GLN A 364 -4.95 -17.63 -2.15
CA GLN A 364 -3.88 -18.49 -2.65
C GLN A 364 -4.09 -18.76 -4.14
N TYR A 365 -3.01 -18.74 -4.93
CA TYR A 365 -3.03 -19.19 -6.31
C TYR A 365 -2.56 -20.64 -6.38
N GLY A 366 -3.30 -21.49 -7.09
CA GLY A 366 -3.06 -22.91 -7.10
C GLY A 366 -4.01 -23.66 -8.03
N LYS A 367 -3.93 -24.98 -8.02
CA LYS A 367 -4.85 -25.84 -8.77
C LYS A 367 -6.19 -25.91 -8.06
N TYR A 368 -7.21 -25.30 -8.65
CA TYR A 368 -8.59 -25.31 -8.18
C TYR A 368 -9.52 -25.61 -9.35
N ASP A 369 -10.73 -26.11 -9.06
CA ASP A 369 -11.81 -26.31 -10.04
C ASP A 369 -11.38 -26.98 -11.37
N GLY A 370 -11.30 -28.31 -11.44
CA GLY A 370 -10.90 -29.01 -12.69
C GLY A 370 -9.39 -29.09 -12.96
N ASP A 371 -8.58 -28.88 -11.91
CA ASP A 371 -7.11 -28.78 -11.92
C ASP A 371 -6.53 -27.56 -12.64
N ASP A 372 -7.34 -26.51 -12.84
CA ASP A 372 -6.88 -25.26 -13.45
C ASP A 372 -6.15 -24.38 -12.43
N MET A 373 -5.15 -23.63 -12.89
CA MET A 373 -4.51 -22.63 -12.04
C MET A 373 -5.43 -21.42 -11.88
N ALA A 374 -5.86 -21.14 -10.65
CA ALA A 374 -6.76 -20.04 -10.33
C ALA A 374 -6.47 -19.49 -8.92
N TRP A 375 -7.07 -18.35 -8.61
CA TRP A 375 -7.12 -17.85 -7.23
C TRP A 375 -8.22 -18.59 -6.46
N SER A 376 -7.96 -18.90 -5.19
CA SER A 376 -8.95 -19.50 -4.31
C SER A 376 -10.11 -18.53 -4.04
N ASP A 377 -11.34 -19.03 -4.06
CA ASP A 377 -12.51 -18.28 -3.58
C ASP A 377 -12.42 -18.03 -2.07
N ASP A 378 -11.83 -18.97 -1.33
CA ASP A 378 -11.54 -18.84 0.09
C ASP A 378 -10.50 -17.75 0.35
N ILE A 379 -10.79 -16.88 1.30
CA ILE A 379 -9.79 -16.05 1.97
C ILE A 379 -9.06 -16.85 3.05
N LYS A 380 -7.77 -16.56 3.24
CA LYS A 380 -6.87 -17.20 4.20
C LYS A 380 -6.08 -16.15 4.97
N GLY A 381 -5.53 -16.56 6.11
CA GLY A 381 -4.69 -15.75 7.00
C GLY A 381 -5.35 -14.45 7.41
N LYS A 382 -6.67 -14.45 7.62
CA LYS A 382 -7.41 -13.24 7.97
C LYS A 382 -6.92 -12.72 9.33
N GLU A 383 -6.55 -11.45 9.38
CA GLU A 383 -6.26 -10.73 10.61
C GLU A 383 -7.14 -9.48 10.73
N THR A 384 -7.54 -9.14 11.96
CA THR A 384 -8.34 -7.95 12.27
C THR A 384 -7.72 -7.16 13.42
N TYR A 385 -7.95 -5.86 13.41
CA TYR A 385 -7.25 -4.90 14.27
C TYR A 385 -8.25 -3.89 14.85
N LYS A 386 -8.08 -3.52 16.13
CA LYS A 386 -8.89 -2.49 16.79
C LYS A 386 -8.03 -1.50 17.54
N TYR A 387 -8.47 -0.25 17.53
CA TYR A 387 -7.78 0.87 18.15
C TYR A 387 -8.67 1.55 19.18
N ASN A 388 -8.05 2.14 20.21
CA ASN A 388 -8.76 3.03 21.13
C ASN A 388 -8.93 4.44 20.55
N GLU A 389 -9.60 5.32 21.30
CA GLU A 389 -9.88 6.72 20.89
C GLU A 389 -8.60 7.55 20.63
N ASN A 390 -7.48 7.17 21.25
CA ASN A 390 -6.17 7.81 21.04
C ASN A 390 -5.39 7.19 19.86
N GLY A 391 -6.04 6.32 19.09
CA GLY A 391 -5.45 5.66 17.93
C GLY A 391 -4.43 4.56 18.22
N LYS A 392 -4.38 4.05 19.46
CA LYS A 392 -3.46 2.96 19.86
C LYS A 392 -4.09 1.60 19.66
N LEU A 393 -3.34 0.65 19.11
CA LEU A 393 -3.79 -0.72 18.87
C LEU A 393 -4.09 -1.40 20.22
N ILE A 394 -5.33 -1.85 20.42
CA ILE A 394 -5.77 -2.52 21.65
C ILE A 394 -6.11 -3.99 21.44
N GLU A 395 -6.44 -4.39 20.20
CA GLU A 395 -6.69 -5.80 19.87
C GLU A 395 -6.16 -6.14 18.48
N LYS A 396 -5.59 -7.34 18.35
CA LYS A 396 -5.30 -8.01 17.08
C LYS A 396 -5.88 -9.43 17.13
N THR A 397 -6.55 -9.89 16.08
CA THR A 397 -7.03 -11.29 16.00
C THR A 397 -6.60 -11.90 14.68
N ASP A 398 -5.95 -13.06 14.72
CA ASP A 398 -5.67 -13.92 13.56
C ASP A 398 -6.50 -15.22 13.62
N GLU A 399 -6.32 -16.13 12.67
CA GLU A 399 -7.08 -17.39 12.60
C GLU A 399 -6.93 -18.29 13.83
N SER A 400 -5.84 -18.12 14.60
CA SER A 400 -5.46 -19.00 15.71
C SER A 400 -5.33 -18.30 17.06
N ARG A 401 -5.08 -16.99 17.06
CA ARG A 401 -4.78 -16.19 18.26
C ARG A 401 -5.60 -14.90 18.30
N HIS A 402 -5.89 -14.47 19.52
CA HIS A 402 -6.43 -13.15 19.83
C HIS A 402 -5.50 -12.46 20.82
N TYR A 403 -5.05 -11.24 20.52
CA TYR A 403 -4.11 -10.45 21.28
C TYR A 403 -4.82 -9.22 21.84
N VAL A 404 -4.56 -8.89 23.11
CA VAL A 404 -5.08 -7.71 23.79
C VAL A 404 -3.90 -6.93 24.37
N TYR A 405 -3.86 -5.63 24.07
CA TYR A 405 -2.81 -4.71 24.48
C TYR A 405 -3.35 -3.67 25.47
N GLU A 406 -2.68 -3.53 26.61
CA GLU A 406 -2.97 -2.48 27.59
C GLU A 406 -1.86 -1.42 27.54
N TRP A 407 -2.27 -0.14 27.57
CA TRP A 407 -1.38 1.01 27.40
C TRP A 407 -1.38 1.90 28.64
N GLU A 408 -0.20 2.37 29.04
CA GLU A 408 -0.02 3.49 29.96
C GLU A 408 0.84 4.56 29.29
N GLY A 409 0.29 5.77 29.13
CA GLY A 409 0.95 6.77 28.29
C GLY A 409 1.23 6.19 26.90
N ASN A 410 2.46 6.30 26.41
CA ASN A 410 2.89 5.77 25.11
C ASN A 410 3.51 4.36 25.17
N ASN A 411 3.37 3.66 26.30
CA ASN A 411 3.95 2.34 26.52
C ASN A 411 2.89 1.25 26.54
N ILE A 412 3.13 0.15 25.82
CA ILE A 412 2.41 -1.10 26.02
C ILE A 412 2.93 -1.71 27.32
N VAL A 413 2.11 -1.68 28.37
CA VAL A 413 2.46 -2.25 29.67
C VAL A 413 2.08 -3.71 29.79
N LYS A 414 1.19 -4.19 28.91
CA LYS A 414 0.74 -5.58 28.93
C LYS A 414 0.30 -6.08 27.56
N ASP A 415 0.71 -7.29 27.21
CA ASP A 415 0.30 -8.06 26.04
C ASP A 415 -0.27 -9.40 26.51
N THR A 416 -1.55 -9.65 26.23
CA THR A 416 -2.21 -10.91 26.54
C THR A 416 -2.64 -11.63 25.28
N MET A 417 -2.18 -12.87 25.10
CA MET A 417 -2.51 -13.73 23.97
C MET A 417 -3.48 -14.84 24.42
N PHE A 418 -4.59 -14.97 23.69
CA PHE A 418 -5.65 -15.95 23.86
C PHE A 418 -5.76 -16.86 22.64
N SER A 419 -6.28 -18.08 22.81
CA SER A 419 -6.67 -18.92 21.68
C SER A 419 -7.91 -18.34 21.03
N ALA A 420 -7.88 -18.12 19.71
CA ALA A 420 -9.07 -17.69 18.97
C ALA A 420 -10.18 -18.77 18.97
N PHE A 421 -9.82 -20.04 19.20
CA PHE A 421 -10.76 -21.16 19.20
C PHE A 421 -11.45 -21.37 20.56
N SER A 422 -10.69 -21.38 21.65
CA SER A 422 -11.24 -21.67 22.99
C SER A 422 -11.48 -20.43 23.85
N GLY A 423 -10.85 -19.30 23.52
CA GLY A 423 -10.83 -18.10 24.36
C GLY A 423 -9.89 -18.20 25.56
N ASP A 424 -9.17 -19.32 25.74
CA ASP A 424 -8.26 -19.50 26.87
C ASP A 424 -7.01 -18.63 26.71
N MET A 425 -6.57 -18.03 27.81
CA MET A 425 -5.30 -17.29 27.87
C MET A 425 -4.12 -18.26 27.70
N ILE A 426 -3.27 -18.00 26.72
CA ILE A 426 -2.04 -18.76 26.43
C ILE A 426 -0.85 -18.12 27.16
N SER A 427 -0.74 -16.80 27.11
CA SER A 427 0.32 -16.03 27.75
C SER A 427 -0.13 -14.60 28.06
N CYS A 428 0.51 -14.00 29.05
CA CYS A 428 0.34 -12.62 29.46
C CYS A 428 1.73 -12.08 29.84
N ALA A 429 2.27 -11.18 29.04
CA ALA A 429 3.54 -10.51 29.29
C ALA A 429 3.27 -9.11 29.84
N GLU A 430 3.81 -8.80 31.01
CA GLU A 430 3.77 -7.48 31.64
C GLU A 430 5.15 -6.83 31.51
N TYR A 431 5.15 -5.59 31.00
CA TYR A 431 6.33 -4.81 30.69
C TYR A 431 6.50 -3.71 31.73
N SER A 432 7.72 -3.53 32.24
CA SER A 432 8.03 -2.53 33.26
C SER A 432 9.44 -1.97 33.11
N ASP A 433 9.76 -1.01 33.98
CA ASP A 433 11.08 -0.37 34.03
C ASP A 433 11.45 0.24 32.66
N PHE A 434 10.55 1.04 32.09
CA PHE A 434 10.79 1.67 30.79
C PHE A 434 11.91 2.71 30.88
N LEU A 435 12.70 2.84 29.81
CA LEU A 435 13.62 3.95 29.66
C LEU A 435 12.84 5.28 29.70
N GLU A 436 13.30 6.20 30.56
CA GLU A 436 12.64 7.49 30.76
C GLU A 436 12.64 8.31 29.47
N GLY A 437 11.47 8.85 29.10
CA GLY A 437 11.31 9.64 27.88
C GLY A 437 11.23 8.84 26.57
N VAL A 438 11.38 7.50 26.61
CA VAL A 438 11.43 6.66 25.41
C VAL A 438 10.23 5.70 25.36
N ALA A 439 9.43 5.80 24.30
CA ALA A 439 8.26 4.95 24.13
C ALA A 439 8.65 3.49 23.83
N ASN A 440 7.95 2.53 24.45
CA ASN A 440 8.06 1.10 24.21
C ASN A 440 9.48 0.51 24.36
N CYS A 441 10.31 1.07 25.24
CA CYS A 441 11.61 0.51 25.63
C CYS A 441 11.62 -0.05 27.06
N PRO A 442 10.95 -1.19 27.33
CA PRO A 442 10.92 -1.81 28.66
C PRO A 442 12.26 -2.46 29.01
N GLN A 443 12.75 -2.26 30.24
CA GLN A 443 13.95 -2.97 30.72
C GLN A 443 13.62 -4.31 31.36
N LYS A 444 12.34 -4.57 31.69
CA LYS A 444 11.91 -5.80 32.34
C LYS A 444 10.60 -6.32 31.78
N VAL A 445 10.50 -7.65 31.69
CA VAL A 445 9.28 -8.37 31.33
C VAL A 445 9.03 -9.50 32.31
N VAL A 446 7.80 -9.62 32.78
CA VAL A 446 7.31 -10.77 33.54
C VAL A 446 6.18 -11.39 32.76
N SER A 447 6.37 -12.62 32.32
CA SER A 447 5.36 -13.37 31.57
C SER A 447 4.80 -14.50 32.40
N ASN A 448 3.48 -14.64 32.37
CA ASN A 448 2.74 -15.79 32.87
C ASN A 448 2.02 -16.47 31.69
N GLY A 449 1.60 -17.72 31.84
CA GLY A 449 0.87 -18.40 30.79
C GLY A 449 0.43 -19.81 31.13
N ALA A 450 -0.34 -20.41 30.23
CA ALA A 450 -0.88 -21.76 30.39
C ALA A 450 0.20 -22.86 30.33
N TYR A 451 1.34 -22.57 29.70
CA TYR A 451 2.45 -23.50 29.53
C TYR A 451 3.70 -23.00 30.23
N GLU A 452 4.49 -23.92 30.78
CA GLU A 452 5.78 -23.62 31.42
C GLU A 452 6.73 -22.81 30.52
N SER A 453 6.66 -23.03 29.20
CA SER A 453 7.44 -22.27 28.22
C SER A 453 7.11 -20.77 28.19
N ASN A 454 5.90 -20.40 28.64
CA ASN A 454 5.35 -19.04 28.62
C ASN A 454 5.51 -18.34 29.98
N ILE A 455 5.95 -19.06 31.01
CA ILE A 455 6.24 -18.49 32.33
C ILE A 455 7.73 -18.16 32.39
N PHE A 456 8.06 -16.86 32.36
CA PHE A 456 9.44 -16.41 32.36
C PHE A 456 9.57 -14.98 32.91
N THR A 457 10.79 -14.62 33.30
CA THR A 457 11.18 -13.22 33.51
C THR A 457 12.27 -12.89 32.51
N ALA A 458 12.25 -11.71 31.94
CA ALA A 458 13.29 -11.28 31.03
C ALA A 458 13.74 -9.85 31.28
N THR A 459 14.95 -9.54 30.81
CA THR A 459 15.58 -8.23 30.97
C THR A 459 16.17 -7.79 29.66
N TYR A 460 15.94 -6.53 29.32
CA TYR A 460 16.48 -5.86 28.13
C TYR A 460 17.59 -4.90 28.55
N THR A 461 18.60 -4.77 27.72
CA THR A 461 19.56 -3.67 27.80
C THR A 461 19.59 -2.94 26.47
N TYR A 462 19.83 -1.63 26.52
CA TYR A 462 19.87 -0.77 25.35
C TYR A 462 21.19 0.02 25.32
N ASP A 463 21.60 0.46 24.13
CA ASP A 463 22.67 1.44 23.99
C ASP A 463 22.15 2.87 24.20
N ASN A 464 23.04 3.87 24.08
CA ASN A 464 22.67 5.28 24.24
C ASN A 464 21.71 5.78 23.15
N ASN A 465 21.65 5.10 21.99
CA ASN A 465 20.75 5.39 20.88
C ASN A 465 19.45 4.56 20.97
N HIS A 466 19.23 3.90 22.11
CA HIS A 466 18.01 3.15 22.43
C HIS A 466 17.84 1.89 21.57
N ASN A 467 18.92 1.46 20.92
CA ASN A 467 18.97 0.18 20.22
C ASN A 467 19.10 -0.94 21.23
N LYS A 468 18.35 -2.03 21.03
CA LYS A 468 18.37 -3.21 21.89
C LYS A 468 19.73 -3.90 21.77
N LEU A 469 20.44 -4.10 22.88
CA LEU A 469 21.74 -4.78 22.92
C LEU A 469 21.64 -6.24 23.38
N THR A 470 20.87 -6.50 24.43
CA THR A 470 20.70 -7.86 24.97
C THR A 470 19.28 -8.11 25.46
N TYR A 471 18.88 -9.38 25.46
CA TYR A 471 17.62 -9.86 25.99
C TYR A 471 17.87 -11.19 26.68
N ILE A 472 17.81 -11.20 28.01
CA ILE A 472 18.10 -12.37 28.84
C ILE A 472 16.80 -12.91 29.38
N VAL A 473 16.54 -14.21 29.18
CA VAL A 473 15.33 -14.89 29.64
C VAL A 473 15.67 -15.88 30.74
N LEU A 474 14.96 -15.76 31.86
CA LEU A 474 14.95 -16.69 32.99
C LEU A 474 13.67 -17.52 32.95
N ASN A 475 13.77 -18.83 33.21
CA ASN A 475 12.58 -19.68 33.34
C ASN A 475 11.78 -19.38 34.62
N SER A 476 10.67 -20.10 34.82
CA SER A 476 9.81 -20.01 36.01
C SER A 476 10.52 -20.18 37.36
N LYS A 477 11.72 -20.79 37.38
CA LYS A 477 12.54 -21.03 38.57
C LYS A 477 13.62 -19.97 38.78
N GLY A 478 13.70 -18.98 37.89
CA GLY A 478 14.75 -17.95 37.91
C GLY A 478 16.09 -18.43 37.35
N GLU A 479 16.13 -19.54 36.62
CA GLU A 479 17.35 -20.06 35.98
C GLU A 479 17.47 -19.55 34.54
N ASN A 480 18.69 -19.28 34.09
CA ASN A 480 18.97 -18.87 32.72
C ASN A 480 18.39 -19.88 31.70
N LYS A 481 17.60 -19.39 30.75
CA LYS A 481 16.95 -20.17 29.69
C LYS A 481 17.56 -19.88 28.33
N SER A 482 17.61 -18.61 27.96
CA SER A 482 18.12 -18.14 26.68
C SER A 482 18.60 -16.70 26.77
N LYS A 483 19.42 -16.29 25.81
CA LYS A 483 19.83 -14.90 25.61
C LYS A 483 19.81 -14.58 24.12
N GLU A 484 19.50 -13.35 23.76
CA GLU A 484 19.79 -12.79 22.44
C GLU A 484 20.72 -11.59 22.56
N GLU A 485 21.59 -11.38 21.57
CA GLU A 485 22.51 -10.26 21.48
C GLU A 485 22.46 -9.63 20.09
N TRP A 486 22.40 -8.31 20.04
CA TRP A 486 22.39 -7.53 18.81
C TRP A 486 23.65 -6.68 18.70
N LYS A 487 24.18 -6.53 17.49
CA LYS A 487 25.32 -5.69 17.18
C LYS A 487 24.97 -4.71 16.07
N TYR A 488 25.47 -3.48 16.22
CA TYR A 488 25.25 -2.39 15.29
C TYR A 488 26.60 -1.89 14.76
N ASN A 489 26.61 -1.32 13.56
CA ASN A 489 27.77 -0.60 13.04
C ASN A 489 27.84 0.83 13.59
N ASP A 490 28.90 1.57 13.24
CA ASP A 490 29.10 2.96 13.68
C ASP A 490 28.00 3.93 13.19
N ALA A 491 27.26 3.54 12.15
CA ALA A 491 26.11 4.28 11.64
C ALA A 491 24.78 3.91 12.34
N GLY A 492 24.82 3.09 13.40
CA GLY A 492 23.65 2.67 14.16
C GLY A 492 22.79 1.60 13.49
N GLN A 493 23.26 0.97 12.41
CA GLN A 493 22.52 -0.05 11.67
C GLN A 493 22.78 -1.44 12.23
N LEU A 494 21.73 -2.27 12.40
CA LEU A 494 21.86 -3.64 12.87
C LEU A 494 22.67 -4.46 11.86
N ILE A 495 23.72 -5.14 12.31
CA ILE A 495 24.60 -5.99 11.48
C ILE A 495 24.56 -7.46 11.89
N GLU A 496 24.21 -7.76 13.14
CA GLU A 496 24.15 -9.15 13.63
C GLU A 496 23.13 -9.29 14.78
N ASN A 497 22.36 -10.38 14.78
CA ASN A 497 21.61 -10.86 15.92
C ASN A 497 22.01 -12.32 16.20
N THR A 498 22.43 -12.64 17.43
CA THR A 498 22.78 -14.01 17.83
C THR A 498 21.87 -14.48 18.97
N THR A 499 21.28 -15.66 18.81
CA THR A 499 20.48 -16.32 19.85
C THR A 499 21.30 -17.42 20.53
N TYR A 500 21.20 -17.46 21.85
CA TYR A 500 21.87 -18.40 22.75
C TYR A 500 20.84 -19.20 23.54
N LYS A 501 21.13 -20.48 23.76
CA LYS A 501 20.40 -21.34 24.70
C LYS A 501 21.35 -21.81 25.80
N VAL A 502 20.80 -22.09 26.96
CA VAL A 502 21.60 -22.67 28.05
C VAL A 502 21.77 -24.17 27.85
N LYS A 503 23.01 -24.62 27.64
CA LYS A 503 23.42 -26.03 27.70
C LYS A 503 24.46 -26.16 28.82
N ASN A 504 24.31 -27.13 29.72
CA ASN A 504 25.25 -27.35 30.84
C ASN A 504 25.55 -26.10 31.70
N LYS A 505 24.55 -25.24 31.93
CA LYS A 505 24.64 -23.96 32.67
C LYS A 505 25.46 -22.85 31.97
N GLU A 506 25.87 -23.05 30.72
CA GLU A 506 26.54 -22.04 29.91
C GLU A 506 25.66 -21.61 28.72
N TYR A 507 25.81 -20.37 28.30
CA TYR A 507 25.15 -19.87 27.09
C TYR A 507 25.91 -20.37 25.86
N VAL A 508 25.22 -21.15 25.03
CA VAL A 508 25.74 -21.67 23.77
C VAL A 508 24.95 -21.04 22.62
N PRO A 509 25.62 -20.41 21.64
CA PRO A 509 24.94 -19.85 20.47
C PRO A 509 24.30 -20.96 19.63
N VAL A 510 23.07 -20.76 19.17
CA VAL A 510 22.30 -21.77 18.40
C VAL A 510 21.82 -21.26 17.05
N SER A 511 21.66 -19.95 16.90
CA SER A 511 21.32 -19.30 15.63
C SER A 511 21.95 -17.92 15.57
N LYS A 512 22.29 -17.47 14.36
CA LYS A 512 22.84 -16.15 14.09
C LYS A 512 22.26 -15.62 12.79
N THR A 513 21.83 -14.37 12.79
CA THR A 513 21.36 -13.64 11.61
C THR A 513 22.31 -12.49 11.35
N VAL A 514 22.80 -12.38 10.12
CA VAL A 514 23.73 -11.33 9.67
C VAL A 514 23.01 -10.44 8.66
N TYR A 515 23.16 -9.14 8.82
CA TYR A 515 22.55 -8.11 7.98
C TYR A 515 23.66 -7.35 7.25
N THR A 516 23.55 -7.28 5.93
CA THR A 516 24.46 -6.51 5.08
C THR A 516 23.66 -5.49 4.31
N ILE A 517 24.00 -4.21 4.44
CA ILE A 517 23.35 -3.12 3.72
C ILE A 517 24.31 -2.67 2.62
N ASP A 518 23.81 -2.46 1.41
CA ASP A 518 24.60 -1.89 0.33
C ASP A 518 25.00 -0.44 0.62
N GLY A 519 26.05 0.07 -0.04
CA GLY A 519 26.57 1.42 0.24
C GLY A 519 25.54 2.55 0.03
N ASN A 520 24.47 2.28 -0.74
CA ASN A 520 23.39 3.24 -1.03
C ASN A 520 22.14 3.04 -0.14
N LYS A 521 22.16 2.08 0.80
CA LYS A 521 21.05 1.70 1.69
C LYS A 521 19.75 1.26 1.00
N THR A 522 19.79 1.01 -0.31
CA THR A 522 18.63 0.58 -1.10
C THR A 522 18.38 -0.91 -0.98
N LYS A 523 19.42 -1.70 -0.69
CA LYS A 523 19.34 -3.16 -0.56
C LYS A 523 19.92 -3.63 0.76
N ALA A 524 19.17 -4.48 1.44
CA ALA A 524 19.59 -5.16 2.65
C ALA A 524 19.51 -6.68 2.46
N GLN A 525 20.64 -7.37 2.62
CA GLN A 525 20.73 -8.82 2.61
C GLN A 525 20.65 -9.35 4.05
N THR A 526 19.86 -10.39 4.26
CA THR A 526 19.75 -11.12 5.53
C THR A 526 20.18 -12.57 5.33
N LEU A 527 21.24 -12.99 6.03
CA LEU A 527 21.72 -14.38 6.05
C LEU A 527 21.49 -15.01 7.41
N GLU A 528 20.89 -16.20 7.42
CA GLU A 528 20.66 -16.97 8.64
C GLU A 528 21.65 -18.15 8.74
N TYR A 529 22.17 -18.36 9.94
CA TYR A 529 23.09 -19.44 10.29
C TYR A 529 22.53 -20.26 11.44
N SER A 530 22.81 -21.56 11.44
CA SER A 530 22.45 -22.50 12.50
C SER A 530 23.65 -23.35 12.93
N GLU A 531 23.59 -23.87 14.15
CA GLU A 531 24.54 -24.89 14.63
C GLU A 531 24.39 -26.18 13.78
N TYR A 532 25.50 -26.66 13.20
CA TYR A 532 25.51 -27.91 12.44
C TYR A 532 25.62 -29.13 13.38
N ILE A 533 24.66 -30.06 13.31
CA ILE A 533 24.69 -31.32 14.07
C ILE A 533 24.94 -32.48 13.10
N ASN A 534 26.07 -33.18 13.27
CA ASN A 534 26.33 -34.41 12.52
C ASN A 534 25.41 -35.55 12.98
N ALA A 535 25.12 -36.48 12.07
CA ALA A 535 24.23 -37.64 12.29
C ALA A 535 24.63 -38.53 13.50
N ASP A 536 25.87 -38.42 13.97
CA ASP A 536 26.42 -39.23 15.06
C ASP A 536 26.39 -38.53 16.44
N GLY A 537 25.83 -37.32 16.54
CA GLY A 537 25.58 -36.65 17.83
C GLY A 537 26.82 -36.13 18.57
N GLU A 538 27.99 -36.11 17.93
CA GLU A 538 29.20 -35.46 18.47
C GLU A 538 29.20 -33.95 18.23
N GLU A 539 29.74 -33.22 19.21
CA GLU A 539 29.75 -31.76 19.32
C GLU A 539 30.68 -31.14 18.25
N ILE A 540 30.13 -30.43 17.26
CA ILE A 540 30.90 -29.67 16.26
C ILE A 540 30.51 -28.18 16.36
N LYS A 541 31.54 -27.32 16.39
CA LYS A 541 31.46 -25.88 16.68
C LYS A 541 31.37 -24.98 15.44
N GLU A 542 30.97 -25.51 14.29
CA GLU A 542 30.94 -24.74 13.03
C GLU A 542 29.52 -24.31 12.67
N TRP A 543 29.40 -23.04 12.24
CA TRP A 543 28.15 -22.46 11.76
C TRP A 543 27.85 -22.98 10.35
N SER A 544 26.66 -23.57 10.13
CA SER A 544 26.14 -23.80 8.79
C SER A 544 25.30 -22.60 8.35
N THR A 545 25.50 -22.13 7.12
CA THR A 545 24.60 -21.17 6.48
C THR A 545 23.32 -21.88 6.08
N LYS A 546 22.16 -21.26 6.30
CA LYS A 546 20.92 -21.78 5.70
C LYS A 546 21.03 -21.71 4.17
N PRO A 547 20.43 -22.69 3.47
CA PRO A 547 20.48 -22.73 2.01
C PRO A 547 19.70 -21.61 1.32
N THR A 548 18.93 -20.82 2.08
CA THR A 548 18.15 -19.69 1.60
C THR A 548 18.51 -18.42 2.34
N TYR A 549 18.53 -17.29 1.63
CA TYR A 549 18.71 -15.96 2.19
C TYR A 549 17.75 -14.97 1.53
N THR A 550 17.55 -13.81 2.15
CA THR A 550 16.65 -12.79 1.61
C THR A 550 17.38 -11.51 1.25
N VAL A 551 16.94 -10.86 0.18
CA VAL A 551 17.35 -9.52 -0.22
C VAL A 551 16.11 -8.63 -0.18
N THR A 552 16.14 -7.62 0.68
CA THR A 552 15.10 -6.60 0.78
C THR A 552 15.54 -5.41 -0.05
N ILE A 553 14.69 -5.00 -0.98
CA ILE A 553 14.86 -3.80 -1.80
C ILE A 553 13.89 -2.76 -1.25
N THR A 554 14.42 -1.57 -1.01
CA THR A 554 13.65 -0.41 -0.58
C THR A 554 13.62 0.64 -1.67
N SER A 555 12.54 1.38 -1.73
CA SER A 555 12.32 2.44 -2.72
C SER A 555 11.63 3.62 -2.04
N GLU A 556 11.78 4.81 -2.60
CA GLU A 556 11.13 6.02 -2.11
C GLU A 556 9.70 6.11 -2.66
N PHE A 557 8.72 6.17 -1.77
CA PHE A 557 7.30 6.29 -2.09
C PHE A 557 6.80 7.69 -1.72
N TYR A 558 6.50 8.48 -2.74
CA TYR A 558 5.94 9.82 -2.61
C TYR A 558 4.49 9.81 -3.10
N GLY A 559 3.54 10.14 -2.22
CA GLY A 559 2.11 10.11 -2.58
C GLY A 559 1.75 10.88 -3.86
N THR A 560 2.50 11.93 -4.18
CA THR A 560 2.33 12.73 -5.41
C THR A 560 2.65 11.99 -6.71
N THR A 561 3.27 10.81 -6.65
CA THR A 561 3.62 9.97 -7.82
C THR A 561 2.53 8.97 -8.20
N ALA A 562 1.48 8.84 -7.39
CA ALA A 562 0.39 7.91 -7.65
C ALA A 562 -0.48 8.37 -8.83
N PRO A 563 -0.81 7.50 -9.80
CA PRO A 563 -1.77 7.84 -10.85
C PRO A 563 -3.16 8.12 -10.29
N GLY A 564 -3.82 9.17 -10.81
CA GLY A 564 -5.11 9.63 -10.34
C GLY A 564 -6.28 9.02 -11.11
N ASN A 565 -7.45 8.94 -10.45
CA ASN A 565 -8.75 8.66 -11.07
C ASN A 565 -8.78 7.42 -11.98
N LEU A 566 -8.27 6.28 -11.50
CA LEU A 566 -8.40 5.03 -12.26
C LEU A 566 -9.87 4.63 -12.36
N GLU A 567 -10.30 4.43 -13.61
CA GLU A 567 -11.61 3.91 -13.98
C GLU A 567 -11.43 2.63 -14.80
N VAL A 568 -12.32 1.65 -14.59
CA VAL A 568 -12.39 0.41 -15.36
C VAL A 568 -13.79 0.30 -15.95
N THR A 569 -13.88 0.15 -17.27
CA THR A 569 -15.16 0.13 -18.00
C THR A 569 -15.22 -1.00 -19.01
N LYS A 570 -16.42 -1.54 -19.26
CA LYS A 570 -16.64 -2.53 -20.32
C LYS A 570 -16.41 -1.92 -21.71
N VAL A 571 -15.79 -2.66 -22.62
CA VAL A 571 -15.70 -2.27 -24.03
C VAL A 571 -16.87 -2.86 -24.81
N ASP A 572 -17.74 -1.98 -25.31
CA ASP A 572 -18.92 -2.38 -26.07
C ASP A 572 -18.55 -3.16 -27.35
N GLY A 573 -19.31 -4.23 -27.62
CA GLY A 573 -19.10 -5.08 -28.78
C GLY A 573 -17.91 -6.04 -28.69
N LYS A 574 -17.16 -6.06 -27.59
CA LYS A 574 -16.07 -7.02 -27.34
C LYS A 574 -16.38 -7.94 -26.15
N THR A 575 -16.15 -9.23 -26.34
CA THR A 575 -16.40 -10.26 -25.33
C THR A 575 -15.38 -10.21 -24.20
N ASN A 576 -15.85 -10.10 -22.95
CA ASN A 576 -15.02 -10.01 -21.74
C ASN A 576 -13.80 -9.09 -21.91
N THR A 577 -14.04 -7.88 -22.39
CA THR A 577 -12.99 -6.87 -22.57
C THR A 577 -13.30 -5.65 -21.71
N VAL A 578 -12.28 -5.17 -21.00
CA VAL A 578 -12.35 -3.94 -20.22
C VAL A 578 -11.28 -2.94 -20.67
N GLN A 579 -11.61 -1.66 -20.57
CA GLN A 579 -10.70 -0.54 -20.77
C GLN A 579 -10.45 0.13 -19.43
N LEU A 580 -9.17 0.26 -19.09
CA LEU A 580 -8.69 1.05 -17.98
C LEU A 580 -8.33 2.44 -18.50
N ALA A 581 -8.72 3.48 -17.76
CA ALA A 581 -8.37 4.86 -18.06
C ALA A 581 -8.04 5.62 -16.77
N PHE A 582 -6.99 6.42 -16.79
CA PHE A 582 -6.52 7.16 -15.60
C PHE A 582 -5.75 8.42 -15.99
N ASP A 583 -5.55 9.29 -15.02
CA ASP A 583 -4.80 10.53 -15.14
C ASP A 583 -3.36 10.32 -14.64
N ALA A 584 -2.39 10.93 -15.33
CA ALA A 584 -1.03 11.00 -14.81
C ALA A 584 -1.03 11.81 -13.51
N PRO A 585 -0.13 11.49 -12.55
CA PRO A 585 0.04 12.29 -11.33
C PRO A 585 0.37 13.76 -11.64
N ASP A 586 -0.18 14.67 -10.82
CA ASP A 586 -0.05 16.12 -11.00
C ASP A 586 1.40 16.62 -10.92
N ARG A 587 2.29 15.90 -10.22
CA ARG A 587 3.71 16.25 -10.09
C ARG A 587 4.60 15.01 -10.05
N LEU A 588 5.45 14.89 -11.06
CA LEU A 588 6.45 13.83 -11.17
C LEU A 588 7.84 14.42 -10.95
N SER A 589 8.58 13.88 -9.97
CA SER A 589 10.02 14.08 -9.82
C SER A 589 10.85 13.03 -10.60
N ILE A 590 10.18 12.27 -11.47
CA ILE A 590 10.72 11.12 -12.20
C ILE A 590 11.00 11.55 -13.65
N GLU A 591 12.20 11.27 -14.15
CA GLU A 591 12.68 11.74 -15.46
C GLU A 591 11.95 11.07 -16.65
N ASP A 592 11.69 9.75 -16.58
CA ASP A 592 10.94 9.00 -17.60
C ASP A 592 9.87 8.07 -16.97
N PRO A 593 8.70 8.60 -16.58
CA PRO A 593 7.66 7.82 -15.90
C PRO A 593 6.91 6.90 -16.87
N ALA A 594 6.74 5.64 -16.47
CA ALA A 594 5.88 4.66 -17.11
C ALA A 594 4.82 4.12 -16.14
N TYR A 595 3.75 3.55 -16.70
CA TYR A 595 2.58 3.12 -15.94
C TYR A 595 2.26 1.65 -16.19
N ASP A 596 2.65 0.81 -15.23
CA ASP A 596 2.41 -0.63 -15.28
C ASP A 596 1.01 -0.94 -14.74
N ILE A 597 0.29 -1.81 -15.48
CA ILE A 597 -1.07 -2.21 -15.18
C ILE A 597 -1.07 -3.56 -14.50
N TYR A 598 -1.76 -3.64 -13.36
CA TYR A 598 -1.85 -4.83 -12.54
C TYR A 598 -3.28 -5.34 -12.47
N ARG A 599 -3.42 -6.66 -12.56
CA ARG A 599 -4.66 -7.40 -12.27
C ARG A 599 -4.36 -8.42 -11.17
N GLN A 600 -4.99 -8.26 -10.01
CA GLN A 600 -4.75 -9.06 -8.81
C GLN A 600 -3.26 -9.16 -8.44
N GLY A 601 -2.54 -8.04 -8.56
CA GLY A 601 -1.11 -7.95 -8.22
C GLY A 601 -0.16 -8.46 -9.30
N THR A 602 -0.64 -9.08 -10.38
CA THR A 602 0.20 -9.49 -11.51
C THR A 602 0.21 -8.41 -12.59
N LYS A 603 1.39 -8.02 -13.05
CA LYS A 603 1.55 -7.08 -14.18
C LYS A 603 1.01 -7.73 -15.45
N ILE A 604 -0.01 -7.12 -16.05
CA ILE A 604 -0.63 -7.60 -17.31
C ILE A 604 -0.21 -6.76 -18.52
N GLY A 605 0.34 -5.56 -18.31
CA GLY A 605 0.87 -4.74 -19.38
C GLY A 605 1.28 -3.34 -18.92
N ARG A 606 1.47 -2.46 -19.90
CA ARG A 606 1.84 -1.05 -19.69
C ARG A 606 0.86 -0.17 -20.46
N ALA A 607 0.37 0.88 -19.82
CA ALA A 607 -0.57 1.80 -20.43
C ALA A 607 0.10 2.74 -21.43
N THR A 608 -0.69 3.25 -22.36
CA THR A 608 -0.27 4.23 -23.37
C THR A 608 -1.14 5.46 -23.31
N LEU A 609 -0.58 6.61 -23.67
CA LEU A 609 -1.33 7.88 -23.69
C LEU A 609 -2.31 7.89 -24.87
N ASP A 610 -3.61 7.98 -24.59
CA ASP A 610 -4.63 8.34 -25.58
C ASP A 610 -4.65 9.87 -25.72
N GLN A 611 -3.92 10.37 -26.72
CA GLN A 611 -3.80 11.81 -26.98
C GLN A 611 -5.15 12.50 -27.21
N ALA A 612 -6.18 11.80 -27.70
CA ALA A 612 -7.48 12.39 -27.98
C ALA A 612 -8.28 12.64 -26.70
N LYS A 613 -8.08 11.79 -25.67
CA LYS A 613 -8.77 11.88 -24.38
C LYS A 613 -7.94 12.56 -23.30
N GLY A 614 -6.64 12.74 -23.52
CA GLY A 614 -5.71 13.26 -22.52
C GLY A 614 -5.50 12.33 -21.31
N LYS A 615 -5.82 11.04 -21.47
CA LYS A 615 -5.73 10.01 -20.43
C LYS A 615 -4.82 8.87 -20.86
N TYR A 616 -4.20 8.21 -19.89
CA TYR A 616 -3.52 6.94 -20.13
C TYR A 616 -4.54 5.81 -20.15
N VAL A 617 -4.38 4.86 -21.08
CA VAL A 617 -5.33 3.77 -21.28
C VAL A 617 -4.63 2.42 -21.46
N TYR A 618 -5.33 1.36 -21.08
CA TYR A 618 -4.95 -0.02 -21.36
C TYR A 618 -6.21 -0.85 -21.62
N THR A 619 -6.16 -1.79 -22.55
CA THR A 619 -7.29 -2.70 -22.86
C THR A 619 -6.91 -4.12 -22.48
N ASP A 620 -7.67 -4.72 -21.56
CA ASP A 620 -7.53 -6.10 -21.13
C ASP A 620 -8.63 -6.92 -21.83
N GLU A 621 -8.23 -7.80 -22.76
CA GLU A 621 -9.14 -8.54 -23.64
C GLU A 621 -9.27 -10.01 -23.25
N LEU A 622 -10.44 -10.61 -23.53
CA LEU A 622 -10.72 -12.03 -23.30
C LEU A 622 -10.44 -12.48 -21.86
N VAL A 623 -10.78 -11.62 -20.89
CA VAL A 623 -10.60 -11.92 -19.48
C VAL A 623 -11.55 -13.05 -19.08
N TRP A 624 -11.11 -13.94 -18.20
CA TRP A 624 -12.02 -14.95 -17.67
C TRP A 624 -13.15 -14.30 -16.86
N ASN A 625 -14.31 -14.96 -16.78
CA ASN A 625 -15.37 -14.55 -15.89
C ASN A 625 -14.85 -14.56 -14.44
N GLY A 626 -15.10 -13.48 -13.71
CA GLY A 626 -14.68 -13.34 -12.31
C GLY A 626 -14.62 -11.90 -11.83
N THR A 627 -14.22 -11.76 -10.56
CA THR A 627 -14.02 -10.47 -9.89
C THR A 627 -12.53 -10.17 -9.79
N TYR A 628 -12.11 -9.02 -10.31
CA TYR A 628 -10.69 -8.66 -10.42
C TYR A 628 -10.40 -7.30 -9.79
N ASP A 629 -9.30 -7.22 -9.05
CA ASP A 629 -8.72 -5.96 -8.62
C ASP A 629 -7.79 -5.43 -9.71
N TYR A 630 -8.02 -4.20 -10.16
CA TYR A 630 -7.16 -3.47 -11.08
C TYR A 630 -6.55 -2.25 -10.41
N PHE A 631 -5.27 -2.01 -10.68
CA PHE A 631 -4.57 -0.80 -10.25
C PHE A 631 -3.37 -0.52 -11.15
N VAL A 632 -2.85 0.71 -11.07
CA VAL A 632 -1.70 1.18 -11.85
C VAL A 632 -0.55 1.51 -10.92
N GLN A 633 0.67 1.13 -11.28
CA GLN A 633 1.89 1.54 -10.59
C GLN A 633 2.72 2.45 -11.49
N THR A 634 3.13 3.59 -10.95
CA THR A 634 4.17 4.42 -11.56
C THR A 634 5.54 3.75 -11.36
N VAL A 635 6.32 3.65 -12.43
CA VAL A 635 7.68 3.11 -12.43
C VAL A 635 8.60 4.02 -13.23
N ASN A 636 9.90 3.97 -12.96
CA ASN A 636 10.89 4.55 -13.85
C ASN A 636 11.13 3.61 -15.03
N ASN A 637 10.98 4.11 -16.25
CA ASN A 637 11.13 3.32 -17.47
C ASN A 637 12.59 2.95 -17.76
N GLU A 638 13.56 3.75 -17.28
CA GLU A 638 15.00 3.44 -17.39
C GLU A 638 15.47 2.46 -16.31
N GLU A 639 14.85 2.50 -15.12
CA GLU A 639 15.18 1.65 -13.98
C GLU A 639 13.92 1.00 -13.39
N GLU A 640 13.43 -0.10 -13.99
CA GLU A 640 12.15 -0.74 -13.58
C GLU A 640 12.13 -1.28 -12.13
N THR A 641 13.27 -1.29 -11.44
CA THR A 641 13.33 -1.59 -9.99
C THR A 641 12.93 -0.40 -9.13
N GLU A 642 12.96 0.83 -9.66
CA GLU A 642 12.42 2.01 -9.01
C GLU A 642 10.91 2.06 -9.19
N ARG A 643 10.22 1.83 -8.09
CA ARG A 643 8.76 1.70 -8.03
C ARG A 643 8.19 2.71 -7.06
N TYR A 644 7.05 3.25 -7.44
CA TYR A 644 6.38 4.29 -6.68
C TYR A 644 4.94 3.87 -6.34
N ASN A 645 4.19 4.83 -5.79
CA ASN A 645 2.83 4.63 -5.29
C ASN A 645 1.87 4.20 -6.41
N ILE A 646 0.81 3.50 -6.00
CA ILE A 646 -0.23 3.01 -6.91
C ILE A 646 -1.46 3.91 -6.90
N SER A 647 -2.25 3.82 -7.96
CA SER A 647 -3.58 4.43 -8.04
C SER A 647 -4.53 3.87 -6.98
N ASN A 648 -5.76 4.41 -6.94
CA ASN A 648 -6.87 3.68 -6.32
C ASN A 648 -7.01 2.28 -6.92
N VAL A 649 -7.44 1.32 -6.11
CA VAL A 649 -7.78 -0.03 -6.58
C VAL A 649 -9.24 -0.06 -7.00
N VAL A 650 -9.52 -0.57 -8.20
CA VAL A 650 -10.87 -0.79 -8.71
C VAL A 650 -11.15 -2.28 -8.76
N THR A 651 -12.08 -2.75 -7.94
CA THR A 651 -12.62 -4.10 -8.04
C THR A 651 -13.73 -4.12 -9.09
N TYR A 652 -13.61 -4.98 -10.10
CA TYR A 652 -14.52 -5.03 -11.24
C TYR A 652 -14.96 -6.47 -11.55
N ASP A 653 -16.27 -6.65 -11.73
CA ASP A 653 -16.88 -7.94 -12.09
C ASP A 653 -17.00 -8.08 -13.61
N ILE A 654 -16.34 -9.09 -14.16
CA ILE A 654 -16.42 -9.45 -15.58
C ILE A 654 -17.27 -10.71 -15.69
N TYR A 655 -18.38 -10.60 -16.43
CA TYR A 655 -19.31 -11.72 -16.60
C TYR A 655 -19.93 -11.72 -18.00
N THR A 656 -19.76 -12.84 -18.70
CA THR A 656 -20.51 -13.24 -19.88
C THR A 656 -21.16 -14.59 -19.62
N GLU A 657 -22.45 -14.71 -19.90
CA GLU A 657 -23.16 -15.99 -19.76
C GLU A 657 -22.59 -17.04 -20.72
N LEU A 658 -22.30 -18.25 -20.20
CA LEU A 658 -21.68 -19.34 -20.93
C LEU A 658 -22.70 -20.46 -21.15
N PRO A 659 -23.02 -20.86 -22.40
CA PRO A 659 -23.99 -21.93 -22.64
C PRO A 659 -23.37 -23.31 -22.38
N PRO A 660 -24.00 -24.20 -21.58
CA PRO A 660 -23.48 -25.55 -21.40
C PRO A 660 -23.77 -26.45 -22.61
N VAL A 661 -23.08 -27.60 -22.69
CA VAL A 661 -23.50 -28.68 -23.59
C VAL A 661 -24.90 -29.15 -23.23
N THR A 662 -25.59 -29.75 -24.20
CA THR A 662 -26.90 -30.35 -23.98
C THR A 662 -26.88 -31.83 -24.36
N ASN A 663 -27.95 -32.55 -24.02
CA ASN A 663 -28.16 -33.93 -24.43
C ASN A 663 -26.97 -34.85 -24.06
N VAL A 664 -26.46 -34.76 -22.83
CA VAL A 664 -25.44 -35.71 -22.34
C VAL A 664 -26.08 -37.09 -22.22
N HIS A 665 -25.50 -38.12 -22.85
CA HIS A 665 -26.09 -39.46 -22.93
C HIS A 665 -25.06 -40.58 -23.11
N TYR A 666 -25.48 -41.80 -22.79
CA TYR A 666 -24.75 -43.04 -23.09
C TYR A 666 -24.78 -43.35 -24.59
N VAL A 667 -23.62 -43.70 -25.18
CA VAL A 667 -23.48 -44.11 -26.59
C VAL A 667 -23.20 -45.61 -26.71
N SER A 668 -22.15 -46.09 -26.04
CA SER A 668 -21.69 -47.49 -26.09
C SER A 668 -20.81 -47.84 -24.90
N HIS A 669 -20.52 -49.11 -24.69
CA HIS A 669 -19.44 -49.56 -23.81
C HIS A 669 -18.69 -50.75 -24.41
N GLU A 670 -17.46 -50.94 -23.95
CA GLU A 670 -16.67 -52.14 -24.16
C GLU A 670 -15.93 -52.53 -22.89
N ILE A 671 -15.48 -53.79 -22.82
CA ILE A 671 -14.65 -54.28 -21.72
C ILE A 671 -13.22 -54.36 -22.25
N VAL A 672 -12.34 -53.50 -21.73
CA VAL A 672 -10.92 -53.43 -22.08
C VAL A 672 -10.14 -53.59 -20.79
N ASP A 673 -9.18 -54.52 -20.76
CA ASP A 673 -8.34 -54.81 -19.59
C ASP A 673 -9.14 -55.02 -18.28
N LYS A 674 -10.30 -55.68 -18.39
CA LYS A 674 -11.26 -55.95 -17.30
C LYS A 674 -11.98 -54.72 -16.74
N ASN A 675 -11.88 -53.55 -17.36
CA ASN A 675 -12.64 -52.35 -17.00
C ASN A 675 -13.75 -52.06 -18.00
N TYR A 676 -14.86 -51.49 -17.53
CA TYR A 676 -15.87 -50.90 -18.40
C TYR A 676 -15.38 -49.57 -18.95
N GLN A 677 -15.17 -49.49 -20.27
CA GLN A 677 -14.92 -48.25 -20.98
C GLN A 677 -16.23 -47.80 -21.65
N VAL A 678 -16.78 -46.67 -21.19
CA VAL A 678 -18.09 -46.18 -21.60
C VAL A 678 -17.95 -44.93 -22.46
N THR A 679 -18.49 -44.96 -23.66
CA THR A 679 -18.56 -43.80 -24.54
C THR A 679 -19.76 -42.92 -24.16
N ILE A 680 -19.47 -41.68 -23.78
CA ILE A 680 -20.45 -40.64 -23.46
C ILE A 680 -20.52 -39.68 -24.65
N GLY A 681 -21.72 -39.29 -25.06
CA GLY A 681 -21.97 -38.31 -26.13
C GLY A 681 -22.76 -37.10 -25.65
N TRP A 682 -22.61 -35.98 -26.34
CA TRP A 682 -23.34 -34.73 -26.07
C TRP A 682 -23.54 -33.91 -27.35
N ASP A 683 -24.40 -32.90 -27.27
CA ASP A 683 -24.58 -31.88 -28.30
C ASP A 683 -23.78 -30.63 -27.93
N ALA A 684 -22.96 -30.16 -28.87
CA ALA A 684 -22.16 -28.94 -28.69
C ALA A 684 -23.08 -27.70 -28.51
N PRO A 685 -22.68 -26.71 -27.71
CA PRO A 685 -23.45 -25.48 -27.55
C PRO A 685 -23.55 -24.69 -28.86
N VAL A 686 -24.71 -24.07 -29.12
CA VAL A 686 -24.88 -23.15 -30.24
C VAL A 686 -24.42 -21.76 -29.81
N THR A 687 -23.18 -21.39 -30.16
CA THR A 687 -22.56 -20.14 -29.73
C THR A 687 -21.44 -19.69 -30.67
N ASP A 688 -21.18 -18.38 -30.71
CA ASP A 688 -20.01 -17.80 -31.37
C ASP A 688 -18.77 -17.72 -30.45
N LEU A 689 -18.93 -18.10 -29.17
CA LEU A 689 -17.83 -18.17 -28.21
C LEU A 689 -16.87 -19.31 -28.54
N TYR A 690 -15.58 -19.06 -28.37
CA TYR A 690 -14.54 -20.05 -28.65
C TYR A 690 -14.46 -21.11 -27.55
N ILE A 691 -14.82 -22.35 -27.89
CA ILE A 691 -14.71 -23.52 -27.02
C ILE A 691 -13.29 -24.08 -27.11
N VAL A 692 -12.61 -24.15 -25.98
CA VAL A 692 -11.24 -24.65 -25.82
C VAL A 692 -11.24 -26.16 -25.62
N SER A 693 -12.14 -26.68 -24.78
CA SER A 693 -12.21 -28.11 -24.46
C SER A 693 -13.55 -28.52 -23.84
N TYR A 694 -13.75 -29.84 -23.73
CA TYR A 694 -14.77 -30.43 -22.86
C TYR A 694 -14.10 -31.24 -21.75
N ASN A 695 -14.50 -31.01 -20.51
CA ASN A 695 -14.04 -31.78 -19.35
C ASN A 695 -15.19 -32.68 -18.87
N ILE A 696 -14.92 -33.97 -18.69
CA ILE A 696 -15.93 -34.96 -18.30
C ILE A 696 -15.60 -35.46 -16.90
N PHE A 697 -16.59 -35.37 -16.01
CA PHE A 697 -16.50 -35.77 -14.61
C PHE A 697 -17.46 -36.92 -14.33
N ARG A 698 -16.98 -37.90 -13.59
CA ARG A 698 -17.75 -39.02 -13.05
C ARG A 698 -18.05 -38.75 -11.58
N GLY A 699 -19.17 -38.09 -11.31
CA GLY A 699 -19.66 -37.73 -9.99
C GLY A 699 -19.66 -36.23 -9.72
N LYS A 700 -20.58 -35.77 -8.87
CA LYS A 700 -20.80 -34.34 -8.55
C LYS A 700 -19.67 -33.70 -7.74
N ASP A 701 -18.98 -34.49 -6.94
CA ASP A 701 -17.95 -33.99 -6.00
C ASP A 701 -16.52 -34.12 -6.54
N HIS A 702 -16.36 -34.61 -7.76
CA HIS A 702 -15.03 -34.75 -8.37
C HIS A 702 -14.45 -33.39 -8.74
N LYS A 703 -13.25 -33.11 -8.22
CA LYS A 703 -12.51 -31.86 -8.47
C LYS A 703 -11.64 -31.90 -9.71
N SER A 704 -11.37 -33.08 -10.24
CA SER A 704 -10.54 -33.32 -11.42
C SER A 704 -11.36 -34.09 -12.46
N PRO A 705 -11.28 -33.72 -13.75
CA PRO A 705 -12.01 -34.46 -14.77
C PRO A 705 -11.35 -35.80 -15.03
N ASP A 706 -12.18 -36.82 -15.24
CA ASP A 706 -11.74 -38.15 -15.65
C ASP A 706 -11.21 -38.12 -17.10
N VAL A 707 -11.76 -37.23 -17.95
CA VAL A 707 -11.36 -37.07 -19.34
C VAL A 707 -11.37 -35.60 -19.75
N LYS A 708 -10.34 -35.15 -20.49
CA LYS A 708 -10.30 -33.85 -21.16
C LYS A 708 -10.27 -34.05 -22.68
N VAL A 709 -11.19 -33.43 -23.40
CA VAL A 709 -11.24 -33.44 -24.88
C VAL A 709 -10.70 -32.11 -25.38
N THR A 710 -9.47 -32.10 -25.88
CA THR A 710 -8.73 -30.89 -26.31
C THR A 710 -8.33 -30.90 -27.78
N GLU A 711 -8.49 -32.03 -28.49
CA GLU A 711 -8.03 -32.22 -29.86
C GLU A 711 -9.18 -32.56 -30.81
N GLY A 712 -9.05 -32.11 -32.07
CA GLY A 712 -10.04 -32.27 -33.13
C GLY A 712 -10.67 -30.94 -33.57
N THR A 713 -11.02 -30.82 -34.85
CA THR A 713 -11.65 -29.61 -35.40
C THR A 713 -12.80 -30.00 -36.34
N PRO A 714 -14.07 -29.81 -35.94
CA PRO A 714 -14.52 -29.35 -34.61
C PRO A 714 -14.16 -30.35 -33.50
N LEU A 715 -14.16 -29.90 -32.24
CA LEU A 715 -13.92 -30.77 -31.09
C LEU A 715 -14.92 -31.94 -31.10
N PRO A 716 -14.47 -33.18 -30.83
CA PRO A 716 -15.35 -34.33 -30.68
C PRO A 716 -16.41 -34.08 -29.61
N THR A 717 -17.64 -34.49 -29.88
CA THR A 717 -18.75 -34.39 -28.93
C THR A 717 -19.05 -35.74 -28.26
N SER A 718 -18.00 -36.55 -28.12
CA SER A 718 -18.03 -37.79 -27.35
C SER A 718 -16.65 -38.12 -26.79
N ALA A 719 -16.64 -38.86 -25.67
CA ALA A 719 -15.43 -39.30 -24.98
C ALA A 719 -15.62 -40.65 -24.30
N ILE A 720 -14.54 -41.41 -24.14
CA ILE A 720 -14.52 -42.69 -23.43
C ILE A 720 -14.14 -42.44 -21.97
N VAL A 721 -14.98 -42.88 -21.03
CA VAL A 721 -14.80 -42.74 -19.58
C VAL A 721 -14.67 -44.14 -18.96
N ASP A 722 -13.69 -44.34 -18.08
CA ASP A 722 -13.51 -45.61 -17.35
C ASP A 722 -14.50 -45.67 -16.17
N PHE A 723 -15.33 -46.71 -16.11
CA PHE A 723 -16.33 -46.97 -15.07
C PHE A 723 -15.88 -48.04 -14.05
N GLY A 724 -14.61 -48.46 -14.10
CA GLY A 724 -13.99 -49.40 -13.16
C GLY A 724 -14.13 -50.87 -13.58
N GLY A 725 -13.60 -51.74 -12.71
CA GLY A 725 -13.41 -53.17 -13.00
C GLY A 725 -14.71 -53.97 -13.11
N ALA A 726 -14.99 -54.50 -14.30
CA ALA A 726 -16.16 -55.30 -14.64
C ALA A 726 -16.39 -56.54 -13.74
N GLU A 727 -15.36 -56.96 -13.00
CA GLU A 727 -15.39 -58.11 -12.08
C GLU A 727 -15.84 -57.75 -10.65
N TYR A 728 -15.79 -56.47 -10.25
CA TYR A 728 -15.93 -56.02 -8.86
C TYR A 728 -16.92 -54.86 -8.64
N THR A 729 -17.31 -54.12 -9.69
CA THR A 729 -18.25 -53.00 -9.55
C THR A 729 -19.67 -53.52 -9.28
N THR A 730 -20.22 -53.22 -8.09
CA THR A 730 -21.57 -53.67 -7.67
C THR A 730 -22.63 -52.56 -7.72
N SER A 731 -22.23 -51.31 -8.01
CA SER A 731 -23.13 -50.21 -8.34
C SER A 731 -22.69 -49.57 -9.66
N GLU A 732 -23.50 -49.74 -10.69
CA GLU A 732 -23.23 -49.39 -12.07
C GLU A 732 -23.68 -47.96 -12.44
N LYS A 733 -23.93 -47.12 -11.43
CA LYS A 733 -24.52 -45.79 -11.57
C LYS A 733 -23.49 -44.68 -11.34
N TYR A 734 -23.34 -43.80 -12.30
CA TYR A 734 -22.55 -42.58 -12.16
C TYR A 734 -23.29 -41.37 -12.68
N ASP A 735 -23.26 -40.27 -11.92
CA ASP A 735 -23.63 -38.95 -12.41
C ASP A 735 -22.52 -38.46 -13.35
N ILE A 736 -22.82 -38.34 -14.64
CA ILE A 736 -21.90 -37.79 -15.63
C ILE A 736 -22.17 -36.31 -15.82
N ILE A 737 -21.12 -35.52 -15.69
CA ILE A 737 -21.15 -34.06 -15.90
C ILE A 737 -20.17 -33.75 -17.03
N VAL A 738 -20.64 -33.00 -18.01
CA VAL A 738 -19.78 -32.45 -19.07
C VAL A 738 -19.69 -30.94 -18.85
N GLU A 739 -18.48 -30.46 -18.65
CA GLU A 739 -18.14 -29.05 -18.54
C GLU A 739 -17.61 -28.55 -19.88
N THR A 740 -18.15 -27.42 -20.32
CA THR A 740 -17.63 -26.70 -21.49
C THR A 740 -16.65 -25.65 -21.02
N VAL A 741 -15.43 -25.70 -21.56
CA VAL A 741 -14.39 -24.72 -21.28
C VAL A 741 -14.29 -23.77 -22.45
N TYR A 742 -14.53 -22.49 -22.20
CA TYR A 742 -14.36 -21.37 -23.11
C TYR A 742 -13.03 -20.67 -22.84
N ASN A 743 -12.57 -19.85 -23.77
CA ASN A 743 -11.41 -18.97 -23.55
C ASN A 743 -11.62 -17.90 -22.47
N ILE A 744 -12.87 -17.71 -22.02
CA ILE A 744 -13.30 -16.69 -21.06
C ILE A 744 -13.95 -17.28 -19.79
N GLY A 745 -13.84 -18.59 -19.56
CA GLY A 745 -14.43 -19.25 -18.39
C GLY A 745 -14.99 -20.62 -18.73
N LYS A 746 -15.75 -21.22 -17.80
CA LYS A 746 -16.31 -22.56 -17.99
C LYS A 746 -17.68 -22.71 -17.34
N ILE A 747 -18.42 -23.71 -17.78
CA ILE A 747 -19.77 -24.01 -17.29
C ILE A 747 -20.03 -25.52 -17.33
N LYS A 748 -20.61 -26.04 -16.25
CA LYS A 748 -21.03 -27.45 -16.13
C LYS A 748 -22.46 -27.59 -16.62
N ALA A 749 -22.72 -28.60 -17.45
CA ALA A 749 -24.08 -29.04 -17.75
C ALA A 749 -24.72 -29.73 -16.53
N ASP A 750 -26.04 -29.88 -16.56
CA ASP A 750 -26.74 -30.65 -15.53
C ASP A 750 -26.23 -32.10 -15.49
N PRO A 751 -26.01 -32.68 -14.28
CA PRO A 751 -25.57 -34.06 -14.15
C PRO A 751 -26.59 -35.05 -14.73
N VAL A 752 -26.13 -36.02 -15.51
CA VAL A 752 -26.96 -37.10 -16.06
C VAL A 752 -26.53 -38.44 -15.45
N GLU A 753 -27.44 -39.13 -14.75
CA GLU A 753 -27.17 -40.46 -14.23
C GLU A 753 -27.10 -41.49 -15.36
N ILE A 754 -25.97 -42.20 -15.45
CA ILE A 754 -25.79 -43.35 -16.33
C ILE A 754 -25.67 -44.60 -15.47
N ASP A 755 -26.67 -45.47 -15.61
CA ASP A 755 -26.73 -46.78 -14.98
C ASP A 755 -26.38 -47.86 -16.00
N LEU A 756 -25.15 -48.40 -15.92
CA LEU A 756 -24.68 -49.47 -16.79
C LEU A 756 -25.56 -50.72 -16.72
N ALA A 757 -26.32 -50.95 -15.63
CA ALA A 757 -27.17 -52.14 -15.52
C ALA A 757 -28.29 -52.14 -16.57
N ASN A 758 -28.70 -50.94 -17.00
CA ASN A 758 -29.68 -50.77 -18.08
C ASN A 758 -29.10 -51.10 -19.47
N TYR A 759 -27.77 -51.20 -19.61
CA TYR A 759 -27.08 -51.34 -20.89
C TYR A 759 -26.25 -52.64 -21.02
N VAL A 760 -25.73 -53.18 -19.92
CA VAL A 760 -24.95 -54.44 -19.88
C VAL A 760 -25.83 -55.65 -20.25
N SER A 761 -27.13 -55.62 -19.91
CA SER A 761 -28.09 -56.65 -20.35
C SER A 761 -28.33 -56.67 -21.87
N ILE A 762 -27.91 -55.64 -22.60
CA ILE A 762 -28.10 -55.49 -24.05
C ILE A 762 -26.88 -55.99 -24.84
N ASN A 763 -25.66 -55.89 -24.30
CA ASN A 763 -24.42 -56.26 -24.99
C ASN A 763 -23.90 -57.68 -24.67
N ASN A 764 -24.40 -58.34 -23.63
CA ASN A 764 -23.87 -59.62 -23.19
C ASN A 764 -24.65 -60.83 -23.71
N ASN A 765 -24.98 -60.84 -25.00
CA ASN A 765 -25.63 -61.98 -25.61
C ASN A 765 -25.02 -62.22 -26.99
N ASN A 766 -24.87 -63.49 -27.37
CA ASN A 766 -24.35 -63.99 -28.65
C ASN A 766 -25.19 -63.56 -29.89
N LEU A 767 -25.86 -62.42 -29.83
CA LEU A 767 -26.69 -61.78 -30.85
C LEU A 767 -25.95 -61.58 -32.16
N LYS A 768 -24.64 -61.27 -32.15
CA LYS A 768 -23.83 -61.15 -33.37
C LYS A 768 -23.69 -62.47 -34.13
N ASP A 769 -23.74 -63.60 -33.43
CA ASP A 769 -23.72 -64.93 -34.05
C ASP A 769 -25.10 -65.33 -34.60
N LEU A 770 -26.18 -64.72 -34.06
CA LEU A 770 -27.58 -65.01 -34.40
C LEU A 770 -28.17 -64.04 -35.44
N ILE A 771 -27.76 -62.78 -35.46
CA ILE A 771 -28.28 -61.74 -36.36
C ILE A 771 -27.17 -60.80 -36.84
N GLN A 772 -27.16 -60.56 -38.16
CA GLN A 772 -26.30 -59.58 -38.83
C GLN A 772 -27.15 -58.64 -39.68
N VAL A 773 -26.97 -57.32 -39.55
CA VAL A 773 -27.72 -56.32 -40.33
C VAL A 773 -26.80 -55.71 -41.38
N GLU A 774 -27.15 -55.84 -42.66
CA GLU A 774 -26.42 -55.24 -43.78
C GLU A 774 -27.38 -54.46 -44.69
N GLY A 775 -27.24 -53.13 -44.67
CA GLY A 775 -28.14 -52.26 -45.43
C GLY A 775 -29.60 -52.45 -45.01
N ASN A 776 -30.46 -52.79 -45.99
CA ASN A 776 -31.88 -53.07 -45.75
C ASN A 776 -32.17 -54.53 -45.39
N MET A 777 -31.15 -55.37 -45.18
CA MET A 777 -31.33 -56.80 -44.93
C MET A 777 -30.88 -57.15 -43.51
N ILE A 778 -31.68 -57.98 -42.84
CA ILE A 778 -31.31 -58.62 -41.58
C ILE A 778 -31.10 -60.10 -41.89
N PHE A 779 -29.86 -60.58 -41.76
CA PHE A 779 -29.49 -61.97 -41.86
C PHE A 779 -29.62 -62.63 -40.50
N VAL A 780 -30.14 -63.84 -40.49
CA VAL A 780 -30.53 -64.55 -39.28
C VAL A 780 -29.93 -65.96 -39.32
N ASN A 781 -29.14 -66.29 -38.30
CA ASN A 781 -28.46 -67.56 -38.13
C ASN A 781 -29.15 -68.38 -37.04
N GLY A 782 -29.63 -69.58 -37.41
CA GLY A 782 -30.29 -70.51 -36.50
C GLY A 782 -31.82 -70.38 -36.44
N GLU A 783 -32.45 -71.15 -35.56
CA GLU A 783 -33.90 -71.09 -35.32
C GLU A 783 -34.23 -70.00 -34.30
N VAL A 784 -34.48 -68.78 -34.80
CA VAL A 784 -34.84 -67.61 -33.97
C VAL A 784 -36.08 -66.92 -34.50
N SER A 785 -36.79 -66.21 -33.61
CA SER A 785 -37.88 -65.31 -33.99
C SER A 785 -37.45 -63.86 -33.79
N VAL A 786 -37.75 -62.98 -34.74
CA VAL A 786 -37.40 -61.56 -34.74
C VAL A 786 -38.65 -60.71 -34.84
N GLU A 787 -38.88 -59.83 -33.87
CA GLU A 787 -39.89 -58.80 -33.89
C GLU A 787 -39.24 -57.45 -34.18
N ILE A 788 -39.75 -56.72 -35.16
CA ILE A 788 -39.36 -55.33 -35.42
C ILE A 788 -40.39 -54.44 -34.73
N ILE A 789 -39.94 -53.62 -33.80
CA ILE A 789 -40.78 -52.79 -32.93
C ILE A 789 -40.45 -51.32 -33.21
N GLY A 790 -41.48 -50.50 -33.42
CA GLY A 790 -41.32 -49.05 -33.58
C GLY A 790 -41.00 -48.36 -32.25
N THR A 791 -40.52 -47.11 -32.30
CA THR A 791 -40.24 -46.30 -31.09
C THR A 791 -41.47 -46.02 -30.23
N ASN A 792 -42.67 -46.20 -30.77
CA ASN A 792 -43.94 -46.14 -30.04
C ASN A 792 -44.31 -47.45 -29.33
N GLY A 793 -43.43 -48.46 -29.33
CA GLY A 793 -43.64 -49.75 -28.68
C GLY A 793 -44.53 -50.73 -29.45
N MET A 794 -45.04 -50.36 -30.63
CA MET A 794 -45.84 -51.28 -31.45
C MET A 794 -44.94 -52.24 -32.21
N ILE A 795 -45.28 -53.54 -32.17
CA ILE A 795 -44.70 -54.54 -33.06
C ILE A 795 -45.17 -54.23 -34.49
N ILE A 796 -44.23 -53.89 -35.35
CA ILE A 796 -44.46 -53.59 -36.76
C ILE A 796 -44.60 -54.91 -37.50
N ASN A 797 -43.56 -55.74 -37.44
CA ASN A 797 -43.53 -57.06 -38.09
C ASN A 797 -42.93 -58.11 -37.15
N ARG A 798 -43.34 -59.38 -37.32
CA ARG A 798 -42.76 -60.55 -36.64
C ARG A 798 -42.36 -61.58 -37.69
N TYR A 799 -41.16 -62.12 -37.53
CA TYR A 799 -40.56 -63.13 -38.39
C TYR A 799 -40.10 -64.31 -37.53
N ALA A 800 -40.29 -65.54 -37.99
CA ALA A 800 -39.89 -66.73 -37.23
C ALA A 800 -39.17 -67.71 -38.15
N ASN A 801 -37.96 -68.13 -37.75
CA ASN A 801 -37.12 -69.11 -38.45
C ASN A 801 -36.90 -68.78 -39.93
N VAL A 802 -36.76 -67.49 -40.24
CA VAL A 802 -36.39 -67.03 -41.59
C VAL A 802 -34.89 -66.74 -41.61
N PRO A 803 -34.16 -67.14 -42.66
CA PRO A 803 -32.72 -66.88 -42.74
C PRO A 803 -32.39 -65.42 -43.07
N MET A 804 -33.39 -64.66 -43.54
CA MET A 804 -33.22 -63.29 -44.01
C MET A 804 -34.54 -62.50 -43.94
N ILE A 805 -34.47 -61.23 -43.53
CA ILE A 805 -35.59 -60.30 -43.44
C ILE A 805 -35.28 -59.06 -44.26
N ASP A 806 -36.12 -58.75 -45.24
CA ASP A 806 -36.04 -57.51 -46.02
C ASP A 806 -36.80 -56.39 -45.31
N THR A 807 -36.08 -55.32 -44.98
CA THR A 807 -36.60 -54.14 -44.29
C THR A 807 -36.82 -52.96 -45.23
N THR A 808 -36.67 -53.11 -46.55
CA THR A 808 -36.75 -52.02 -47.54
C THR A 808 -38.05 -51.22 -47.43
N ALA A 809 -39.17 -51.86 -47.07
CA ALA A 809 -40.48 -51.22 -46.91
C ALA A 809 -40.63 -50.36 -45.63
N LEU A 810 -39.73 -50.48 -44.64
CA LEU A 810 -39.77 -49.67 -43.42
C LEU A 810 -39.37 -48.20 -43.72
N PRO A 811 -40.03 -47.19 -43.13
CA PRO A 811 -39.54 -45.82 -43.20
C PRO A 811 -38.13 -45.65 -42.60
N GLN A 812 -37.40 -44.61 -43.00
CA GLN A 812 -36.19 -44.19 -42.28
C GLN A 812 -36.55 -43.87 -40.82
N GLY A 813 -35.73 -44.34 -39.88
CA GLY A 813 -36.04 -44.22 -38.45
C GLY A 813 -35.33 -45.24 -37.57
N ILE A 814 -35.66 -45.19 -36.28
CA ILE A 814 -35.13 -46.09 -35.25
C ILE A 814 -36.15 -47.19 -34.97
N TYR A 815 -35.68 -48.42 -34.88
CA TYR A 815 -36.46 -49.60 -34.55
C TYR A 815 -35.76 -50.43 -33.47
N ILE A 816 -36.53 -51.20 -32.71
CA ILE A 816 -36.03 -52.20 -31.77
C ILE A 816 -36.28 -53.57 -32.40
N LEU A 817 -35.23 -54.35 -32.59
CA LEU A 817 -35.34 -55.76 -32.95
C LEU A 817 -35.36 -56.57 -31.65
N LYS A 818 -36.44 -57.29 -31.38
CA LYS A 818 -36.53 -58.27 -30.31
C LYS A 818 -36.34 -59.67 -30.90
N VAL A 819 -35.39 -60.44 -30.37
CA VAL A 819 -34.94 -61.72 -30.90
C VAL A 819 -35.17 -62.79 -29.85
N ASP A 820 -36.10 -63.69 -30.10
CA ASP A 820 -36.42 -64.82 -29.23
C ASP A 820 -35.68 -66.09 -29.74
N CYS A 821 -34.79 -66.65 -28.93
CA CYS A 821 -34.00 -67.87 -29.24
C CYS A 821 -33.86 -68.74 -27.98
N ASN A 822 -34.16 -70.04 -28.06
CA ASN A 822 -33.95 -71.00 -26.95
C ASN A 822 -34.48 -70.57 -25.56
N ARG A 823 -35.64 -69.88 -25.52
CA ARG A 823 -36.26 -69.29 -24.31
C ARG A 823 -35.53 -68.08 -23.71
N GLU A 824 -34.53 -67.58 -24.40
CA GLU A 824 -33.90 -66.29 -24.12
C GLU A 824 -34.42 -65.23 -25.09
N VAL A 825 -34.48 -63.99 -24.60
CA VAL A 825 -34.93 -62.83 -25.35
C VAL A 825 -33.79 -61.84 -25.41
N TYR A 826 -33.45 -61.43 -26.63
CA TYR A 826 -32.44 -60.42 -26.87
C TYR A 826 -33.07 -59.21 -27.55
N THR A 827 -32.51 -58.02 -27.35
CA THR A 827 -33.01 -56.80 -27.99
C THR A 827 -31.87 -55.98 -28.56
N MET A 828 -32.02 -55.45 -29.78
CA MET A 828 -31.03 -54.56 -30.39
C MET A 828 -31.69 -53.37 -31.08
N LYS A 829 -31.02 -52.22 -31.08
CA LYS A 829 -31.43 -51.04 -31.82
C LYS A 829 -31.00 -51.17 -33.29
N MET A 830 -31.94 -51.01 -34.22
CA MET A 830 -31.68 -50.90 -35.65
C MET A 830 -31.97 -49.47 -36.11
N VAL A 831 -31.01 -48.82 -36.76
CA VAL A 831 -31.19 -47.50 -37.37
C VAL A 831 -31.26 -47.67 -38.87
N LYS A 832 -32.42 -47.38 -39.46
CA LYS A 832 -32.60 -47.37 -40.90
C LYS A 832 -32.31 -45.97 -41.43
N ARG A 833 -31.19 -45.83 -42.14
CA ARG A 833 -30.75 -44.59 -42.78
C ARG A 833 -31.32 -44.40 -44.16
#